data_AF-A0A5E5QEN4-F1
#
_entry.id   AF-A0A5E5QEN4-F1
#
_cell.length_a   1.000
_cell.length_b   1.000
_cell.length_c   1.000
_cell.angle_alpha   90.00
_cell.angle_beta   90.00
_cell.angle_gamma   90.00
#
_symmetry.space_group_name_H-M   'P 1'
#
loop_
_entity.id
_entity.type
_entity.pdbx_description
1 polymer ?
#
loop_
_entity_poly.entity_id
_entity_poly.type
_entity_poly.pdbx_seq_one_letter_code
_entity_poly.pdbx_strand_id
1 'polypeptide(L)'
;MMKTQLTYFFKDIFTKSTIQNTKQKYPIKLNNLKYKNLIGNKHNNKLLYNFRFLFASSLLTLSLNVSSSDTQAFNKDAYLDLSKPYTYNWNNTQSYTKKDNQANKLLKQVGTTIGSTVHSAIGSTNSDNANQFGNKITTGIKGQLKNQAISNVESRINQKANEYANSFGKGKTEISIRKITSKNPDYSLRTIQPLTPLNDDSTELTFVQAQLNSGENFGERKSTLNLGVGYRQLLEQGQSIAGINLFTDYESKSKHKRGSVGLEYQRANFNLNVNKYFPLSDKKMIGDDTEDPLAGYDVKFSGQVPYLPWAKVKATRYIWDGVAQPNVKGTIFGIEVQLSDSVRMEFGSEDNNTVERKTYARFTTALPLSDHESMTSFSISKKAFQNSDIVNLGDLEFVERSNKIRVEKLLNGVTVVLGEYNAPTKGASCTLYNSAGVALGTSLTGDNGQVDLKGIALIPRGLVSVACKGGTYTDEATGKLIDLGQMVIRAATIYSGTGPLMMLSSPLSEVAYQLADTNSGDRTVIAKAIMRQNIAVAAAFGVTGIDITTTTPTDINTNKATNDDAGKFGMALAAVSQMGENSADSSPAETITALVADMADGNIDGRVVGKQTVDMTTAMNNFSNGEGANNITDGKGAGNVIGVTNSVAFITLGEATTNTYTVVLNTQPTGNVTITPNSNDTGAATVSAAMTFTSANWSTPQTVTVTGVNDADATDETVTISHTITGAGYAGVTSANVIASVTDDEIFFNNLVYSTVTSPDTGKVWLDRNLGATQVATSKTDSAAYGHYYQWGRNDDGHESSSSAAVATIASSITNAGNLFITSDIDWTNADTSGALRTVAWADGGANDICPAGFSVPTEAELTADTIGATTTNITNIDTVFSSFLKIPTAGYRNRANNGSFHSAGSLVLLWSRGTNGVKAHNLNISSGTATSSYIDHAYGFSVRCIKN
;
A
#
# COMPACT_ATOMS: atom_id res chain seq x y z
N MET A 1 -21.83 -59.16 33.82
CA MET A 1 -20.40 -59.47 34.01
C MET A 1 -19.49 -58.53 33.17
N MET A 2 -19.78 -57.22 33.13
CA MET A 2 -19.19 -56.25 32.16
C MET A 2 -18.40 -55.10 32.82
N LYS A 3 -18.09 -55.18 34.13
CA LYS A 3 -17.43 -54.10 34.89
C LYS A 3 -15.92 -54.32 35.11
N THR A 4 -15.35 -55.43 34.66
CA THR A 4 -14.00 -55.86 35.06
C THR A 4 -12.95 -55.93 33.94
N GLN A 5 -13.30 -55.78 32.66
CA GLN A 5 -12.30 -55.84 31.56
C GLN A 5 -11.78 -54.47 31.10
N LEU A 6 -12.64 -53.44 31.02
CA LEU A 6 -12.22 -52.09 30.61
C LEU A 6 -11.21 -51.47 31.61
N THR A 7 -11.41 -51.71 32.90
CA THR A 7 -10.55 -51.16 33.97
C THR A 7 -9.14 -51.77 33.97
N TYR A 8 -8.98 -53.01 33.50
CA TYR A 8 -7.66 -53.66 33.39
C TYR A 8 -6.87 -53.18 32.17
N PHE A 9 -7.53 -52.94 31.03
CA PHE A 9 -6.86 -52.45 29.81
C PHE A 9 -6.28 -51.03 29.99
N PHE A 10 -6.96 -50.16 30.76
CA PHE A 10 -6.45 -48.81 31.03
C PHE A 10 -5.46 -48.73 32.20
N LYS A 11 -5.44 -49.68 33.15
CA LYS A 11 -4.53 -49.60 34.32
C LYS A 11 -3.07 -49.95 34.00
N ASP A 12 -2.83 -50.81 33.00
CA ASP A 12 -1.50 -51.23 32.56
C ASP A 12 -0.77 -50.17 31.70
N ILE A 13 -1.51 -49.33 30.98
CA ILE A 13 -0.92 -48.26 30.14
C ILE A 13 -0.45 -47.07 31.01
N PHE A 14 -1.09 -46.80 32.15
CA PHE A 14 -0.81 -45.63 33.00
C PHE A 14 0.16 -45.88 34.17
N THR A 15 0.64 -47.11 34.40
CA THR A 15 1.54 -47.42 35.54
C THR A 15 3.05 -47.31 35.24
N LYS A 16 3.46 -46.89 34.03
CA LYS A 16 4.89 -46.82 33.65
C LYS A 16 5.43 -45.46 33.19
N SER A 17 4.75 -44.34 33.45
CA SER A 17 5.32 -43.01 33.19
C SER A 17 5.03 -42.01 34.31
N THR A 18 5.81 -42.07 35.37
CA THR A 18 5.96 -40.94 36.31
C THR A 18 7.19 -40.15 35.88
N ILE A 19 7.02 -38.97 35.29
CA ILE A 19 8.09 -37.99 35.16
C ILE A 19 7.69 -36.78 35.98
N GLN A 20 8.49 -36.54 37.03
CA GLN A 20 8.36 -35.43 37.95
C GLN A 20 8.64 -34.09 37.25
N ASN A 21 7.83 -33.09 37.62
CA ASN A 21 8.03 -31.67 37.37
C ASN A 21 9.40 -31.19 37.85
N THR A 22 10.21 -30.57 36.99
CA THR A 22 11.16 -29.52 37.40
C THR A 22 11.21 -28.42 36.34
N LYS A 23 10.91 -27.20 36.79
CA LYS A 23 11.09 -25.93 36.07
C LYS A 23 12.57 -25.54 36.09
N GLN A 24 13.19 -25.18 34.94
CA GLN A 24 13.95 -23.92 34.77
C GLN A 24 14.69 -23.80 33.42
N LYS A 25 14.48 -22.62 32.80
CA LYS A 25 15.37 -21.75 31.99
C LYS A 25 16.43 -22.35 31.04
N TYR A 26 16.26 -22.03 29.75
CA TYR A 26 17.25 -22.03 28.67
C TYR A 26 18.47 -21.12 28.99
N PRO A 27 19.68 -21.44 28.46
CA PRO A 27 20.02 -21.03 27.09
C PRO A 27 20.76 -22.09 26.26
N ILE A 28 20.69 -21.88 24.94
CA ILE A 28 21.25 -22.70 23.86
C ILE A 28 22.80 -22.65 23.87
N LYS A 29 23.43 -23.82 23.72
CA LYS A 29 24.72 -23.99 23.02
C LYS A 29 24.64 -25.22 22.12
N LEU A 30 24.60 -24.99 20.80
CA LEU A 30 24.91 -26.01 19.79
C LEU A 30 26.44 -26.20 19.78
N ASN A 31 26.92 -27.43 20.03
CA ASN A 31 28.05 -28.01 19.31
C ASN A 31 28.27 -29.48 19.67
N ASN A 32 28.41 -30.30 18.61
CA ASN A 32 29.09 -31.59 18.51
C ASN A 32 28.71 -32.74 19.49
N LEU A 33 28.11 -33.82 18.97
CA LEU A 33 28.82 -35.07 18.62
C LEU A 33 27.86 -36.22 18.26
N LYS A 34 28.12 -36.80 17.09
CA LYS A 34 28.09 -38.23 16.71
C LYS A 34 27.27 -39.20 17.59
N TYR A 35 26.19 -39.73 17.04
CA TYR A 35 25.69 -41.06 17.40
C TYR A 35 26.02 -42.07 16.30
N LYS A 36 27.04 -42.90 16.58
CA LYS A 36 27.30 -44.18 15.91
C LYS A 36 26.93 -45.26 16.94
N ASN A 37 26.17 -46.25 16.48
CA ASN A 37 25.89 -47.56 17.07
C ASN A 37 24.93 -47.66 18.27
N LEU A 38 23.67 -47.98 17.96
CA LEU A 38 22.84 -48.92 18.73
C LEU A 38 21.75 -49.54 17.84
N ILE A 39 22.13 -50.26 16.75
CA ILE A 39 21.28 -51.30 16.16
C ILE A 39 22.21 -52.43 15.65
N GLY A 40 22.43 -53.42 16.51
CA GLY A 40 22.76 -54.77 16.09
C GLY A 40 21.50 -55.62 16.14
N ASN A 41 20.74 -55.69 15.04
CA ASN A 41 20.16 -56.94 14.54
C ASN A 41 19.43 -56.73 13.21
N LYS A 42 19.75 -57.61 12.26
CA LYS A 42 19.27 -57.64 10.87
C LYS A 42 17.76 -57.90 10.83
N HIS A 43 16.95 -56.89 10.50
CA HIS A 43 15.67 -57.04 9.74
C HIS A 43 15.01 -55.71 9.30
N ASN A 44 15.75 -54.61 9.07
CA ASN A 44 15.13 -53.27 8.86
C ASN A 44 15.64 -52.44 7.66
N ASN A 45 15.90 -53.06 6.49
CA ASN A 45 16.30 -52.30 5.28
C ASN A 45 15.16 -51.94 4.31
N LYS A 46 13.94 -52.45 4.47
CA LYS A 46 12.79 -52.12 3.59
C LYS A 46 11.97 -50.92 4.10
N LEU A 47 11.86 -50.78 5.42
CA LEU A 47 11.10 -49.71 6.10
C LEU A 47 11.74 -48.33 5.93
N LEU A 48 13.07 -48.25 6.04
CA LEU A 48 13.84 -47.00 5.86
C LEU A 48 13.91 -46.52 4.40
N TYR A 49 13.81 -47.44 3.43
CA TYR A 49 13.81 -47.11 2.01
C TYR A 49 12.47 -46.48 1.57
N ASN A 50 11.35 -47.00 2.08
CA ASN A 50 10.02 -46.43 1.86
C ASN A 50 9.82 -45.08 2.55
N PHE A 51 10.44 -44.86 3.72
CA PHE A 51 10.42 -43.57 4.42
C PHE A 51 11.22 -42.47 3.69
N ARG A 52 12.33 -42.82 3.01
CA ARG A 52 13.11 -41.87 2.19
C ARG A 52 12.41 -41.52 0.87
N PHE A 53 11.65 -42.45 0.28
CA PHE A 53 10.86 -42.19 -0.93
C PHE A 53 9.72 -41.19 -0.69
N LEU A 54 9.07 -41.25 0.49
CA LEU A 54 8.01 -40.32 0.92
C LEU A 54 8.49 -38.87 1.12
N PHE A 55 9.76 -38.68 1.50
CA PHE A 55 10.38 -37.35 1.64
C PHE A 55 11.01 -36.83 0.34
N ALA A 56 11.39 -37.70 -0.59
CA ALA A 56 11.97 -37.30 -1.88
C ALA A 56 10.90 -36.89 -2.92
N SER A 57 9.69 -37.46 -2.86
CA SER A 57 8.58 -37.11 -3.77
C SER A 57 7.84 -35.82 -3.39
N SER A 58 8.04 -35.30 -2.18
CA SER A 58 7.48 -34.02 -1.72
C SER A 58 8.30 -32.78 -2.11
N LEU A 59 9.46 -32.96 -2.76
CA LEU A 59 10.35 -31.89 -3.22
C LEU A 59 10.41 -31.72 -4.75
N LEU A 60 9.55 -32.38 -5.53
CA LEU A 60 9.54 -32.27 -6.99
C LEU A 60 8.13 -32.15 -7.60
N THR A 61 7.31 -31.20 -7.14
CA THR A 61 6.16 -30.66 -7.91
C THR A 61 5.82 -29.18 -7.61
N LEU A 62 6.68 -28.42 -6.92
CA LEU A 62 6.56 -26.96 -6.85
C LEU A 62 7.37 -26.31 -7.99
N SER A 63 6.80 -26.31 -9.18
CA SER A 63 7.18 -25.36 -10.23
C SER A 63 5.98 -25.09 -11.13
N LEU A 64 5.12 -24.16 -10.69
CA LEU A 64 4.34 -23.32 -11.60
C LEU A 64 4.62 -21.88 -11.20
N ASN A 65 5.66 -21.32 -11.82
CA ASN A 65 5.88 -19.89 -11.89
C ASN A 65 4.68 -19.27 -12.61
N VAL A 66 4.08 -18.27 -11.98
CA VAL A 66 3.22 -17.29 -12.65
C VAL A 66 4.15 -16.25 -13.27
N SER A 67 4.18 -16.18 -14.59
CA SER A 67 4.77 -15.05 -15.32
C SER A 67 3.96 -14.70 -16.58
N SER A 68 3.86 -13.37 -16.78
CA SER A 68 3.60 -12.56 -17.99
C SER A 68 2.20 -12.42 -18.60
N SER A 69 1.61 -11.24 -18.35
CA SER A 69 1.16 -10.17 -19.27
C SER A 69 0.82 -10.42 -20.77
N ASP A 70 -0.42 -10.04 -21.11
CA ASP A 70 -0.96 -9.20 -22.22
C ASP A 70 -1.12 -9.60 -23.73
N THR A 71 -2.39 -9.38 -24.17
CA THR A 71 -3.02 -8.83 -25.42
C THR A 71 -2.92 -9.40 -26.86
N GLN A 72 -4.10 -9.83 -27.37
CA GLN A 72 -4.79 -9.67 -28.70
C GLN A 72 -4.13 -10.21 -30.01
N ALA A 73 -4.81 -10.76 -31.04
CA ALA A 73 -6.22 -10.78 -31.48
C ALA A 73 -6.57 -12.02 -32.35
N PHE A 74 -7.85 -12.44 -32.40
CA PHE A 74 -8.42 -13.30 -33.46
C PHE A 74 -9.73 -12.68 -33.96
N ASN A 75 -9.94 -12.74 -35.29
CA ASN A 75 -10.78 -11.86 -36.10
C ASN A 75 -12.30 -12.19 -36.07
N LYS A 76 -13.10 -11.14 -36.17
CA LYS A 76 -14.50 -10.93 -35.80
C LYS A 76 -15.52 -11.12 -36.94
N ASP A 77 -15.10 -11.20 -38.21
CA ASP A 77 -16.05 -11.01 -39.33
C ASP A 77 -16.59 -12.29 -40.00
N ALA A 78 -16.43 -13.47 -39.39
CA ALA A 78 -16.88 -14.74 -40.00
C ALA A 78 -17.70 -15.66 -39.08
N TYR A 79 -18.14 -15.16 -37.92
CA TYR A 79 -19.13 -15.83 -37.07
C TYR A 79 -20.50 -15.11 -37.13
N LEU A 80 -20.93 -14.85 -38.38
CA LEU A 80 -22.30 -14.99 -38.91
C LEU A 80 -23.40 -14.26 -38.10
N ASP A 81 -23.68 -12.97 -38.35
CA ASP A 81 -24.41 -12.43 -39.50
C ASP A 81 -25.68 -13.22 -39.89
N LEU A 82 -26.85 -12.71 -39.48
CA LEU A 82 -28.16 -12.98 -40.09
C LEU A 82 -28.68 -11.69 -40.72
N SER A 83 -27.92 -11.16 -41.69
CA SER A 83 -28.37 -10.34 -42.82
C SER A 83 -29.46 -9.28 -42.55
N LYS A 84 -29.25 -8.45 -41.51
CA LYS A 84 -29.82 -7.08 -41.31
C LYS A 84 -31.32 -6.97 -40.89
N PRO A 85 -31.80 -5.79 -40.41
CA PRO A 85 -31.19 -4.80 -39.49
C PRO A 85 -32.17 -4.30 -38.37
N TYR A 86 -31.65 -3.65 -37.31
CA TYR A 86 -32.26 -2.40 -36.78
C TYR A 86 -31.26 -1.58 -35.93
N THR A 87 -31.19 -0.27 -36.21
CA THR A 87 -30.44 0.83 -35.55
C THR A 87 -31.28 1.43 -34.40
N TYR A 88 -30.79 2.03 -33.31
CA TYR A 88 -29.96 3.25 -33.20
C TYR A 88 -29.76 3.68 -31.72
N ASN A 89 -28.53 4.16 -31.44
CA ASN A 89 -28.00 5.18 -30.51
C ASN A 89 -28.24 5.25 -28.98
N TRP A 90 -27.30 5.97 -28.38
CA TRP A 90 -26.59 5.84 -27.13
C TRP A 90 -26.76 7.15 -26.33
N ASN A 91 -27.00 7.08 -25.02
CA ASN A 91 -26.40 8.02 -24.06
C ASN A 91 -26.46 7.47 -22.62
N ASN A 92 -25.28 6.96 -22.23
CA ASN A 92 -24.55 7.21 -20.98
C ASN A 92 -24.92 6.59 -19.61
N THR A 93 -23.83 6.22 -18.93
CA THR A 93 -23.53 6.09 -17.48
C THR A 93 -23.95 4.86 -16.64
N GLN A 94 -22.91 4.11 -16.25
CA GLN A 94 -22.66 3.37 -14.99
C GLN A 94 -23.53 2.17 -14.54
N SER A 95 -22.91 0.98 -14.52
CA SER A 95 -22.76 0.10 -13.33
C SER A 95 -22.12 -1.24 -13.73
N TYR A 96 -20.95 -1.57 -13.17
CA TYR A 96 -20.35 -2.90 -13.37
C TYR A 96 -20.92 -3.92 -12.37
N THR A 97 -21.96 -4.64 -12.77
CA THR A 97 -22.41 -5.85 -12.06
C THR A 97 -21.61 -7.06 -12.57
N LYS A 98 -20.77 -7.65 -11.70
CA LYS A 98 -19.98 -8.84 -12.03
C LYS A 98 -20.91 -10.04 -12.28
N LYS A 99 -20.97 -10.56 -13.51
CA LYS A 99 -21.77 -11.75 -13.88
C LYS A 99 -21.26 -12.99 -13.14
N ASP A 100 -22.13 -13.65 -12.38
CA ASP A 100 -21.87 -14.94 -11.75
C ASP A 100 -21.48 -16.00 -12.81
N ASN A 101 -20.50 -16.86 -12.50
CA ASN A 101 -20.19 -18.03 -13.33
C ASN A 101 -21.32 -19.09 -13.23
N GLN A 102 -21.43 -19.96 -14.24
CA GLN A 102 -22.54 -20.92 -14.34
C GLN A 102 -22.61 -21.88 -13.14
N ALA A 103 -21.47 -22.23 -12.54
CA ALA A 103 -21.41 -23.04 -11.32
C ALA A 103 -22.04 -22.33 -10.10
N ASN A 104 -21.76 -21.05 -9.91
CA ASN A 104 -22.36 -20.24 -8.83
C ASN A 104 -23.87 -20.05 -9.00
N LYS A 105 -24.37 -19.93 -10.23
CA LYS A 105 -25.82 -19.90 -10.51
C LYS A 105 -26.50 -21.22 -10.15
N LEU A 106 -25.90 -22.34 -10.53
CA LEU A 106 -26.34 -23.70 -10.23
C LEU A 106 -26.40 -23.96 -8.72
N LEU A 107 -25.31 -23.61 -8.02
CA LEU A 107 -25.15 -23.81 -6.58
C LEU A 107 -26.03 -22.89 -5.74
N LYS A 108 -26.28 -21.65 -6.19
CA LYS A 108 -27.28 -20.76 -5.56
C LYS A 108 -28.68 -21.33 -5.67
N GLN A 109 -29.07 -21.89 -6.82
CA GLN A 109 -30.38 -22.55 -7.01
C GLN A 109 -30.53 -23.82 -6.18
N VAL A 110 -29.51 -24.69 -6.13
CA VAL A 110 -29.52 -25.92 -5.33
C VAL A 110 -29.52 -25.60 -3.82
N GLY A 111 -28.70 -24.65 -3.38
CA GLY A 111 -28.62 -24.23 -1.97
C GLY A 111 -29.89 -23.55 -1.45
N THR A 112 -30.55 -22.69 -2.25
CA THR A 112 -31.82 -22.07 -1.88
C THR A 112 -32.99 -23.05 -1.88
N THR A 113 -33.02 -24.00 -2.83
CA THR A 113 -34.08 -25.02 -2.91
C THR A 113 -33.97 -26.06 -1.79
N ILE A 114 -32.74 -26.49 -1.46
CA ILE A 114 -32.52 -27.46 -0.37
C ILE A 114 -32.66 -26.80 1.00
N GLY A 115 -32.13 -25.58 1.19
CA GLY A 115 -32.16 -24.86 2.46
C GLY A 115 -33.57 -24.50 2.93
N SER A 116 -34.44 -24.05 2.03
CA SER A 116 -35.85 -23.75 2.36
C SER A 116 -36.67 -25.01 2.64
N THR A 117 -36.41 -26.10 1.91
CA THR A 117 -37.15 -27.36 2.05
C THR A 117 -36.76 -28.13 3.32
N VAL A 118 -35.47 -28.09 3.72
CA VAL A 118 -34.99 -28.70 4.98
C VAL A 118 -35.57 -27.98 6.20
N HIS A 119 -35.72 -26.65 6.15
CA HIS A 119 -36.34 -25.87 7.23
C HIS A 119 -37.82 -26.27 7.45
N SER A 120 -38.56 -26.56 6.39
CA SER A 120 -39.97 -27.00 6.46
C SER A 120 -40.13 -28.47 6.88
N ALA A 121 -39.19 -29.35 6.52
CA ALA A 121 -39.31 -30.79 6.74
C ALA A 121 -38.95 -31.23 8.17
N ILE A 122 -38.07 -30.49 8.86
CA ILE A 122 -37.68 -30.80 10.25
C ILE A 122 -38.84 -30.54 11.25
N GLY A 123 -39.94 -29.92 10.80
CA GLY A 123 -41.16 -29.70 11.58
C GLY A 123 -42.39 -30.55 11.21
N SER A 124 -42.34 -31.45 10.21
CA SER A 124 -43.53 -32.19 9.75
C SER A 124 -43.33 -33.71 9.74
N THR A 125 -44.25 -34.45 10.36
CA THR A 125 -44.26 -35.91 10.54
C THR A 125 -44.75 -36.71 9.31
N ASN A 126 -44.88 -36.11 8.12
CA ASN A 126 -45.63 -36.72 7.01
C ASN A 126 -44.73 -37.39 5.95
N SER A 127 -44.95 -38.67 5.66
CA SER A 127 -44.14 -39.51 4.75
C SER A 127 -44.14 -39.04 3.29
N ASP A 128 -45.20 -38.33 2.86
CA ASP A 128 -45.36 -37.85 1.49
C ASP A 128 -44.39 -36.70 1.16
N ASN A 129 -44.02 -35.90 2.16
CA ASN A 129 -43.03 -34.82 2.03
C ASN A 129 -41.61 -35.36 1.87
N ALA A 130 -41.29 -36.50 2.49
CA ALA A 130 -39.99 -37.17 2.35
C ALA A 130 -39.81 -37.82 0.97
N ASN A 131 -40.87 -38.42 0.41
CA ASN A 131 -40.87 -38.95 -0.96
C ASN A 131 -40.78 -37.85 -2.02
N GLN A 132 -41.46 -36.71 -1.81
CA GLN A 132 -41.30 -35.52 -2.67
C GLN A 132 -39.90 -34.90 -2.56
N PHE A 133 -39.29 -34.89 -1.36
CA PHE A 133 -37.91 -34.46 -1.13
C PHE A 133 -36.91 -35.34 -1.90
N GLY A 134 -37.03 -36.66 -1.80
CA GLY A 134 -36.22 -37.63 -2.54
C GLY A 134 -36.36 -37.46 -4.07
N ASN A 135 -37.58 -37.26 -4.58
CA ASN A 135 -37.82 -37.06 -6.01
C ASN A 135 -37.27 -35.71 -6.53
N LYS A 136 -37.38 -34.61 -5.77
CA LYS A 136 -36.83 -33.30 -6.17
C LYS A 136 -35.30 -33.29 -6.16
N ILE A 137 -34.66 -33.93 -5.17
CA ILE A 137 -33.19 -34.12 -5.13
C ILE A 137 -32.74 -34.98 -6.31
N THR A 138 -33.41 -36.10 -6.57
CA THR A 138 -33.06 -37.02 -7.65
C THR A 138 -33.17 -36.37 -9.03
N THR A 139 -34.22 -35.57 -9.27
CA THR A 139 -34.47 -34.93 -10.56
C THR A 139 -33.55 -33.73 -10.81
N GLY A 140 -33.26 -32.91 -9.77
CA GLY A 140 -32.32 -31.79 -9.86
C GLY A 140 -30.85 -32.22 -10.02
N ILE A 141 -30.45 -33.31 -9.35
CA ILE A 141 -29.08 -33.85 -9.41
C ILE A 141 -28.84 -34.64 -10.71
N LYS A 142 -29.78 -35.49 -11.15
CA LYS A 142 -29.63 -36.27 -12.40
C LYS A 142 -29.41 -35.42 -13.65
N GLY A 143 -30.10 -34.27 -13.75
CA GLY A 143 -30.05 -33.42 -14.95
C GLY A 143 -28.77 -32.58 -15.11
N GLN A 144 -28.13 -32.18 -14.00
CA GLN A 144 -27.07 -31.16 -14.03
C GLN A 144 -25.69 -31.65 -13.57
N LEU A 145 -25.59 -32.64 -12.67
CA LEU A 145 -24.30 -33.17 -12.20
C LEU A 145 -23.72 -34.27 -13.10
N LYS A 146 -24.57 -35.03 -13.82
CA LYS A 146 -24.14 -36.18 -14.62
C LYS A 146 -23.24 -35.80 -15.81
N ASN A 147 -23.44 -34.63 -16.43
CA ASN A 147 -22.75 -34.25 -17.68
C ASN A 147 -21.57 -33.26 -17.50
N GLN A 148 -21.51 -32.49 -16.40
CA GLN A 148 -20.49 -31.43 -16.23
C GLN A 148 -19.47 -31.67 -15.10
N ALA A 149 -19.85 -32.35 -14.02
CA ALA A 149 -18.95 -32.62 -12.89
C ALA A 149 -18.14 -33.90 -13.08
N ILE A 150 -18.75 -34.93 -13.66
CA ILE A 150 -18.12 -36.23 -13.90
C ILE A 150 -17.00 -36.10 -14.97
N SER A 151 -17.26 -35.48 -16.12
CA SER A 151 -16.25 -35.38 -17.20
C SER A 151 -15.02 -34.53 -16.87
N ASN A 152 -15.18 -33.43 -16.13
CA ASN A 152 -14.08 -32.50 -15.83
C ASN A 152 -13.22 -32.92 -14.62
N VAL A 153 -13.80 -33.66 -13.66
CA VAL A 153 -13.09 -34.18 -12.48
C VAL A 153 -12.44 -35.53 -12.80
N GLU A 154 -13.11 -36.41 -13.56
CA GLU A 154 -12.53 -37.68 -14.01
C GLU A 154 -11.30 -37.44 -14.90
N SER A 155 -11.35 -36.51 -15.85
CA SER A 155 -10.24 -36.29 -16.79
C SER A 155 -8.96 -35.75 -16.13
N ARG A 156 -9.06 -34.91 -15.09
CA ARG A 156 -7.89 -34.22 -14.50
C ARG A 156 -7.35 -34.88 -13.23
N ILE A 157 -8.14 -35.68 -12.52
CA ILE A 157 -7.74 -36.33 -11.27
C ILE A 157 -7.44 -37.82 -11.47
N ASN A 158 -8.15 -38.54 -12.35
CA ASN A 158 -8.09 -40.02 -12.35
C ASN A 158 -6.81 -40.64 -12.92
N GLN A 159 -5.98 -39.94 -13.68
CA GLN A 159 -4.80 -40.61 -14.26
C GLN A 159 -3.62 -40.65 -13.26
N LYS A 160 -3.20 -39.49 -12.74
CA LYS A 160 -2.04 -39.43 -11.82
C LYS A 160 -2.36 -39.77 -10.36
N ALA A 161 -3.56 -39.49 -9.87
CA ALA A 161 -3.93 -39.77 -8.48
C ALA A 161 -4.20 -41.26 -8.25
N ASN A 162 -4.80 -41.96 -9.23
CA ASN A 162 -5.01 -43.41 -9.15
C ASN A 162 -3.69 -44.18 -9.35
N GLU A 163 -2.79 -43.76 -10.24
CA GLU A 163 -1.45 -44.36 -10.36
C GLU A 163 -0.66 -44.25 -9.04
N TYR A 164 -0.74 -43.10 -8.36
CA TYR A 164 -0.06 -42.89 -7.08
C TYR A 164 -0.75 -43.63 -5.92
N ALA A 165 -2.08 -43.64 -5.84
CA ALA A 165 -2.83 -44.34 -4.80
C ALA A 165 -2.73 -45.88 -4.92
N ASN A 166 -2.74 -46.42 -6.14
CA ASN A 166 -2.62 -47.86 -6.40
C ASN A 166 -1.21 -48.41 -6.15
N SER A 167 -0.19 -47.55 -6.07
CA SER A 167 1.18 -47.97 -5.75
C SER A 167 1.38 -48.38 -4.27
N PHE A 168 0.45 -48.02 -3.37
CA PHE A 168 0.52 -48.30 -1.93
C PHE A 168 -0.40 -49.43 -1.44
N GLY A 169 -1.26 -50.01 -2.28
CA GLY A 169 -2.20 -51.09 -1.94
C GLY A 169 -3.67 -50.65 -1.92
N LYS A 170 -4.58 -51.51 -1.38
CA LYS A 170 -6.04 -51.27 -1.28
C LYS A 170 -6.41 -50.21 -0.22
N GLY A 171 -5.92 -48.98 -0.34
CA GLY A 171 -6.30 -47.87 0.54
C GLY A 171 -7.49 -47.06 0.04
N LYS A 172 -7.88 -46.03 0.82
CA LYS A 172 -9.01 -45.14 0.51
C LYS A 172 -8.56 -43.69 0.49
N THR A 173 -8.98 -42.94 -0.52
CA THR A 173 -8.69 -41.51 -0.65
C THR A 173 -9.98 -40.70 -0.75
N GLU A 174 -10.03 -39.52 -0.15
CA GLU A 174 -11.19 -38.63 -0.21
C GLU A 174 -10.79 -37.20 -0.53
N ILE A 175 -11.61 -36.56 -1.36
CA ILE A 175 -11.55 -35.14 -1.67
C ILE A 175 -12.81 -34.47 -1.13
N SER A 176 -12.65 -33.36 -0.43
CA SER A 176 -13.79 -32.59 0.08
C SER A 176 -13.61 -31.09 -0.15
N ILE A 177 -14.74 -30.43 -0.40
CA ILE A 177 -14.85 -28.97 -0.57
C ILE A 177 -15.95 -28.48 0.38
N ARG A 178 -15.62 -27.52 1.24
CA ARG A 178 -16.53 -26.87 2.21
C ARG A 178 -16.66 -25.38 1.91
N LYS A 179 -17.79 -24.78 2.31
CA LYS A 179 -18.15 -23.37 2.02
C LYS A 179 -18.25 -23.12 0.50
N ILE A 180 -18.97 -24.00 -0.19
CA ILE A 180 -19.05 -24.03 -1.66
C ILE A 180 -19.66 -22.74 -2.25
N THR A 181 -20.38 -21.95 -1.44
CA THR A 181 -20.93 -20.64 -1.81
C THR A 181 -20.02 -19.44 -1.50
N SER A 182 -18.88 -19.65 -0.84
CA SER A 182 -17.94 -18.61 -0.46
C SER A 182 -16.95 -18.29 -1.58
N LYS A 183 -16.48 -17.03 -1.65
CA LYS A 183 -15.35 -16.63 -2.53
C LYS A 183 -14.05 -17.40 -2.20
N ASN A 184 -13.93 -17.90 -0.97
CA ASN A 184 -12.80 -18.68 -0.47
C ASN A 184 -13.26 -20.06 0.04
N PRO A 185 -13.39 -21.08 -0.83
CA PRO A 185 -13.76 -22.42 -0.40
C PRO A 185 -12.60 -23.10 0.36
N ASP A 186 -12.96 -23.89 1.37
CA ASP A 186 -12.05 -24.78 2.09
C ASP A 186 -11.95 -26.09 1.31
N TYR A 187 -10.74 -26.64 1.12
CA TYR A 187 -10.52 -27.91 0.45
C TYR A 187 -9.67 -28.86 1.32
N SER A 188 -9.93 -30.15 1.18
CA SER A 188 -9.16 -31.20 1.85
C SER A 188 -8.98 -32.40 0.96
N LEU A 189 -7.77 -32.94 0.94
CA LEU A 189 -7.41 -34.23 0.36
C LEU A 189 -6.88 -35.11 1.50
N ARG A 190 -7.49 -36.27 1.73
CA ARG A 190 -7.07 -37.22 2.77
C ARG A 190 -6.96 -38.64 2.22
N THR A 191 -6.00 -39.40 2.72
CA THR A 191 -5.79 -40.82 2.36
C THR A 191 -5.49 -41.64 3.61
N ILE A 192 -5.99 -42.86 3.64
CA ILE A 192 -5.77 -43.85 4.70
C ILE A 192 -5.30 -45.17 4.07
N GLN A 193 -4.25 -45.74 4.64
CA GLN A 193 -3.60 -46.94 4.12
C GLN A 193 -3.35 -47.94 5.26
N PRO A 194 -3.76 -49.21 5.10
CA PRO A 194 -3.42 -50.25 6.06
C PRO A 194 -1.91 -50.53 6.03
N LEU A 195 -1.29 -50.66 7.21
CA LEU A 195 0.08 -51.13 7.38
C LEU A 195 0.16 -52.62 7.70
N THR A 196 -0.91 -53.19 8.25
CA THR A 196 -1.07 -54.64 8.43
C THR A 196 -1.80 -55.25 7.23
N PRO A 197 -1.47 -56.50 6.83
CA PRO A 197 -2.28 -57.22 5.85
C PRO A 197 -3.74 -57.21 6.28
N LEU A 198 -4.63 -56.79 5.38
CA LEU A 198 -6.06 -56.65 5.66
C LEU A 198 -6.83 -57.63 4.76
N ASN A 199 -7.56 -58.53 5.40
CA ASN A 199 -8.49 -59.48 4.77
C ASN A 199 -9.79 -59.52 5.58
N ASP A 200 -10.79 -60.26 5.08
CA ASP A 200 -12.14 -60.30 5.68
C ASP A 200 -12.15 -60.91 7.11
N ASP A 201 -11.12 -61.68 7.47
CA ASP A 201 -10.97 -62.32 8.79
C ASP A 201 -10.15 -61.49 9.80
N SER A 202 -9.68 -60.31 9.40
CA SER A 202 -8.77 -59.51 10.22
C SER A 202 -9.51 -58.91 11.43
N THR A 203 -8.97 -59.13 12.63
CA THR A 203 -9.53 -58.58 13.89
C THR A 203 -8.82 -57.31 14.37
N GLU A 204 -7.72 -56.94 13.73
CA GLU A 204 -6.91 -55.77 14.07
C GLU A 204 -6.43 -55.06 12.80
N LEU A 205 -6.25 -53.74 12.90
CA LEU A 205 -5.79 -52.90 11.81
C LEU A 205 -4.85 -51.84 12.36
N THR A 206 -3.59 -51.88 11.92
CA THR A 206 -2.69 -50.72 12.02
C THR A 206 -2.72 -49.97 10.70
N PHE A 207 -2.87 -48.65 10.73
CA PHE A 207 -2.98 -47.84 9.53
C PHE A 207 -2.18 -46.53 9.65
N VAL A 208 -1.86 -45.95 8.50
CA VAL A 208 -1.37 -44.57 8.39
C VAL A 208 -2.40 -43.72 7.69
N GLN A 209 -2.51 -42.47 8.12
CA GLN A 209 -3.39 -41.48 7.52
C GLN A 209 -2.59 -40.20 7.23
N ALA A 210 -2.73 -39.68 6.01
CA ALA A 210 -2.16 -38.42 5.59
C ALA A 210 -3.27 -37.51 5.06
N GLN A 211 -3.17 -36.21 5.35
CA GLN A 211 -4.15 -35.24 4.90
C GLN A 211 -3.50 -33.89 4.61
N LEU A 212 -3.92 -33.28 3.51
CA LEU A 212 -3.64 -31.89 3.18
C LEU A 212 -4.94 -31.12 3.23
N ASN A 213 -4.98 -30.10 4.06
CA ASN A 213 -6.10 -29.19 4.19
C ASN A 213 -5.66 -27.80 3.80
N SER A 214 -6.55 -27.03 3.20
CA SER A 214 -6.33 -25.60 3.09
C SER A 214 -7.64 -24.85 3.06
N GLY A 215 -7.64 -23.74 3.77
CA GLY A 215 -8.85 -23.00 4.05
C GLY A 215 -8.55 -21.73 4.82
N GLU A 216 -9.60 -20.97 5.05
CA GLU A 216 -9.48 -19.66 5.69
C GLU A 216 -9.36 -19.79 7.22
N ASN A 217 -8.39 -19.08 7.81
CA ASN A 217 -8.20 -18.89 9.24
C ASN A 217 -7.85 -17.42 9.48
N PHE A 218 -8.70 -16.68 10.20
CA PHE A 218 -8.59 -15.22 10.39
C PHE A 218 -8.40 -14.42 9.08
N GLY A 219 -9.18 -14.69 8.03
CA GLY A 219 -9.09 -13.98 6.75
C GLY A 219 -7.93 -14.44 5.85
N GLU A 220 -7.03 -15.29 6.35
CA GLU A 220 -5.87 -15.77 5.60
C GLU A 220 -6.03 -17.23 5.17
N ARG A 221 -5.59 -17.55 3.95
CA ARG A 221 -5.53 -18.94 3.47
C ARG A 221 -4.31 -19.65 4.08
N LYS A 222 -4.57 -20.67 4.89
CA LYS A 222 -3.55 -21.49 5.55
C LYS A 222 -3.64 -22.93 5.05
N SER A 223 -2.49 -23.58 4.90
CA SER A 223 -2.40 -24.98 4.47
C SER A 223 -1.82 -25.83 5.59
N THR A 224 -2.53 -26.88 5.98
CA THR A 224 -2.13 -27.77 7.07
C THR A 224 -1.92 -29.18 6.54
N LEU A 225 -0.73 -29.72 6.79
CA LEU A 225 -0.39 -31.11 6.58
C LEU A 225 -0.63 -31.87 7.90
N ASN A 226 -1.36 -32.97 7.84
CA ASN A 226 -1.60 -33.86 8.97
C ASN A 226 -1.04 -35.25 8.62
N LEU A 227 -0.25 -35.81 9.52
CA LEU A 227 0.28 -37.17 9.41
C LEU A 227 -0.02 -37.93 10.70
N GLY A 228 -0.59 -39.12 10.59
CA GLY A 228 -0.93 -39.92 11.74
C GLY A 228 -0.83 -41.42 11.52
N VAL A 229 -0.74 -42.11 12.64
CA VAL A 229 -0.79 -43.56 12.76
C VAL A 229 -1.94 -43.91 13.69
N GLY A 230 -2.65 -44.98 13.37
CA GLY A 230 -3.73 -45.47 14.22
C GLY A 230 -3.75 -46.99 14.30
N TYR A 231 -4.39 -47.47 15.36
CA TYR A 231 -4.64 -48.87 15.62
C TYR A 231 -6.11 -49.06 15.95
N ARG A 232 -6.76 -50.04 15.32
CA ARG A 232 -8.16 -50.42 15.53
C ARG A 232 -8.26 -51.91 15.80
N GLN A 233 -9.18 -52.29 16.68
CA GLN A 233 -9.45 -53.67 17.03
C GLN A 233 -10.95 -53.93 17.00
N LEU A 234 -11.35 -55.06 16.39
CA LEU A 234 -12.72 -55.58 16.48
C LEU A 234 -12.97 -56.14 17.87
N LEU A 235 -14.07 -55.70 18.48
CA LEU A 235 -14.58 -56.16 19.77
C LEU A 235 -15.95 -56.80 19.58
N GLU A 236 -16.43 -57.50 20.61
CA GLU A 236 -17.79 -58.05 20.64
C GLU A 236 -18.12 -58.92 19.40
N GLN A 237 -17.20 -59.81 19.00
CA GLN A 237 -17.36 -60.67 17.81
C GLN A 237 -17.62 -59.87 16.52
N GLY A 238 -17.05 -58.68 16.41
CA GLY A 238 -17.14 -57.80 15.25
C GLY A 238 -18.30 -56.80 15.29
N GLN A 239 -19.03 -56.68 16.39
CA GLN A 239 -20.12 -55.69 16.51
C GLN A 239 -19.63 -54.26 16.77
N SER A 240 -18.37 -54.09 17.16
CA SER A 240 -17.79 -52.78 17.42
C SER A 240 -16.29 -52.73 17.13
N ILE A 241 -15.78 -51.52 16.87
CA ILE A 241 -14.35 -51.23 16.78
C ILE A 241 -13.98 -50.29 17.92
N ALA A 242 -12.89 -50.59 18.62
CA ALA A 242 -12.19 -49.62 19.45
C ALA A 242 -10.85 -49.25 18.81
N GLY A 243 -10.47 -47.98 18.88
CA GLY A 243 -9.23 -47.51 18.28
C GLY A 243 -8.52 -46.43 19.06
N ILE A 244 -7.22 -46.31 18.81
CA ILE A 244 -6.35 -45.24 19.29
C ILE A 244 -5.57 -44.68 18.11
N ASN A 245 -5.37 -43.36 18.08
CA ASN A 245 -4.60 -42.71 17.04
C ASN A 245 -3.69 -41.61 17.60
N LEU A 246 -2.60 -41.37 16.87
CA LEU A 246 -1.63 -40.30 17.15
C LEU A 246 -1.40 -39.52 15.84
N PHE A 247 -1.48 -38.20 15.92
CA PHE A 247 -1.23 -37.31 14.78
C PHE A 247 -0.23 -36.23 15.12
N THR A 248 0.52 -35.80 14.10
CA THR A 248 1.22 -34.53 14.06
C THR A 248 0.67 -33.67 12.93
N ASP A 249 0.51 -32.38 13.22
CA ASP A 249 0.01 -31.38 12.30
C ASP A 249 1.05 -30.29 12.11
N TYR A 250 1.22 -29.85 10.87
CA TYR A 250 2.10 -28.75 10.50
C TYR A 250 1.35 -27.77 9.59
N GLU A 251 1.28 -26.50 9.99
CA GLU A 251 0.70 -25.44 9.17
C GLU A 251 1.81 -24.64 8.49
N SER A 252 1.78 -24.55 7.16
CA SER A 252 2.91 -24.07 6.37
C SER A 252 3.22 -22.58 6.54
N LYS A 253 2.20 -21.74 6.72
CA LYS A 253 2.34 -20.28 6.78
C LYS A 253 2.87 -19.82 8.14
N SER A 254 2.23 -20.24 9.22
CA SER A 254 2.65 -19.95 10.60
C SER A 254 3.79 -20.82 11.10
N LYS A 255 4.06 -21.93 10.41
CA LYS A 255 5.01 -22.96 10.84
C LYS A 255 4.63 -23.56 12.20
N HIS A 256 3.38 -23.40 12.67
CA HIS A 256 2.95 -24.00 13.92
C HIS A 256 2.91 -25.53 13.80
N LYS A 257 3.24 -26.19 14.90
CA LYS A 257 3.23 -27.64 15.05
C LYS A 257 2.26 -28.00 16.16
N ARG A 258 1.46 -29.03 15.93
CA ARG A 258 0.52 -29.57 16.93
C ARG A 258 0.60 -31.08 16.92
N GLY A 259 0.39 -31.70 18.06
CA GLY A 259 0.15 -33.13 18.16
C GLY A 259 -1.24 -33.41 18.70
N SER A 260 -1.74 -34.62 18.46
CA SER A 260 -2.99 -35.07 19.08
C SER A 260 -3.01 -36.55 19.33
N VAL A 261 -3.70 -36.93 20.40
CA VAL A 261 -4.07 -38.32 20.70
C VAL A 261 -5.59 -38.43 20.61
N GLY A 262 -6.07 -39.46 19.92
CA GLY A 262 -7.49 -39.73 19.74
C GLY A 262 -7.88 -41.13 20.18
N LEU A 263 -9.10 -41.26 20.71
CA LEU A 263 -9.77 -42.52 21.01
C LEU A 263 -11.02 -42.64 20.15
N GLU A 264 -11.27 -43.84 19.63
CA GLU A 264 -12.38 -44.14 18.73
C GLU A 264 -13.20 -45.30 19.28
N TYR A 265 -14.51 -45.19 19.17
CA TYR A 265 -15.43 -46.31 19.36
C TYR A 265 -16.51 -46.27 18.29
N GLN A 266 -16.62 -47.34 17.52
CA GLN A 266 -17.48 -47.40 16.33
C GLN A 266 -18.39 -48.63 16.41
N ARG A 267 -19.62 -48.45 15.95
CA ARG A 267 -20.61 -49.51 15.69
C ARG A 267 -21.25 -49.21 14.33
N ALA A 268 -21.95 -50.18 13.75
CA ALA A 268 -22.53 -50.03 12.42
C ALA A 268 -23.51 -48.84 12.29
N ASN A 269 -24.13 -48.43 13.39
CA ASN A 269 -25.08 -47.32 13.43
C ASN A 269 -24.60 -46.05 14.15
N PHE A 270 -23.46 -46.07 14.86
CA PHE A 270 -22.90 -44.86 15.47
C PHE A 270 -21.40 -44.92 15.73
N ASN A 271 -20.76 -43.75 15.70
CA ASN A 271 -19.35 -43.54 16.04
C ASN A 271 -19.19 -42.45 17.08
N LEU A 272 -18.25 -42.65 18.00
CA LEU A 272 -17.78 -41.70 18.99
C LEU A 272 -16.27 -41.54 18.85
N ASN A 273 -15.80 -40.29 18.78
CA ASN A 273 -14.38 -39.95 18.73
C ASN A 273 -14.09 -38.89 19.79
N VAL A 274 -13.01 -39.09 20.54
CA VAL A 274 -12.54 -38.13 21.56
C VAL A 274 -11.10 -37.81 21.25
N ASN A 275 -10.79 -36.56 20.97
CA ASN A 275 -9.45 -36.13 20.60
C ASN A 275 -8.94 -35.06 21.55
N LYS A 276 -7.68 -35.19 21.99
CA LYS A 276 -6.96 -34.15 22.74
C LYS A 276 -5.80 -33.63 21.90
N TYR A 277 -5.68 -32.31 21.85
CA TYR A 277 -4.71 -31.59 21.06
C TYR A 277 -3.73 -30.85 21.97
N PHE A 278 -2.46 -30.89 21.60
CA PHE A 278 -1.38 -30.25 22.34
C PHE A 278 -0.48 -29.48 21.35
N PRO A 279 -0.17 -28.20 21.63
CA PRO A 279 0.78 -27.46 20.83
C PRO A 279 2.19 -28.06 20.99
N LEU A 280 2.91 -28.15 19.87
CA LEU A 280 4.30 -28.62 19.80
C LEU A 280 5.28 -27.52 19.37
N SER A 281 4.75 -26.31 19.13
CA SER A 281 5.52 -25.12 18.81
C SER A 281 5.07 -23.99 19.72
N ASP A 282 6.00 -23.15 20.11
CA ASP A 282 5.70 -21.93 20.85
C ASP A 282 4.90 -20.93 20.02
N LYS A 283 4.38 -19.89 20.69
CA LYS A 283 3.83 -18.69 20.08
C LYS A 283 4.84 -18.04 19.12
N LYS A 284 4.36 -17.47 18.02
CA LYS A 284 5.18 -16.90 16.94
C LYS A 284 4.64 -15.57 16.49
N MET A 285 5.55 -14.64 16.20
CA MET A 285 5.19 -13.39 15.53
C MET A 285 5.00 -13.66 14.04
N ILE A 286 3.86 -13.24 13.51
CA ILE A 286 3.47 -13.41 12.11
C ILE A 286 2.85 -12.10 11.65
N GLY A 287 3.64 -11.31 10.92
CA GLY A 287 3.28 -9.91 10.65
C GLY A 287 3.22 -9.12 11.96
N ASP A 288 2.14 -8.36 12.15
CA ASP A 288 1.90 -7.52 13.33
C ASP A 288 1.21 -8.27 14.49
N ASP A 289 0.89 -9.54 14.29
CA ASP A 289 0.23 -10.39 15.28
C ASP A 289 1.22 -11.34 15.97
N THR A 290 0.99 -11.62 17.25
CA THR A 290 1.48 -12.86 17.88
C THR A 290 0.41 -13.94 17.75
N GLU A 291 0.73 -15.04 17.07
CA GLU A 291 -0.09 -16.24 17.00
C GLU A 291 0.37 -17.29 18.04
N ASP A 292 -0.56 -17.83 18.82
CA ASP A 292 -0.33 -18.91 19.78
C ASP A 292 -1.19 -20.15 19.43
N PRO A 293 -0.61 -21.34 19.18
CA PRO A 293 -1.37 -22.54 18.88
C PRO A 293 -2.05 -23.09 20.14
N LEU A 294 -3.37 -23.26 20.08
CA LEU A 294 -4.14 -23.60 21.27
C LEU A 294 -4.14 -25.11 21.57
N ALA A 295 -4.00 -25.44 22.85
CA ALA A 295 -4.38 -26.74 23.37
C ALA A 295 -5.91 -26.87 23.42
N GLY A 296 -6.41 -28.10 23.45
CA GLY A 296 -7.86 -28.31 23.58
C GLY A 296 -8.27 -29.73 23.37
N TYR A 297 -9.58 -29.94 23.30
CA TYR A 297 -10.15 -31.25 23.00
C TYR A 297 -11.48 -31.12 22.25
N ASP A 298 -11.83 -32.17 21.53
CA ASP A 298 -13.16 -32.33 20.95
C ASP A 298 -13.73 -33.72 21.21
N VAL A 299 -15.07 -33.75 21.22
CA VAL A 299 -15.87 -34.98 21.24
C VAL A 299 -16.78 -34.92 20.04
N LYS A 300 -16.67 -35.93 19.17
CA LYS A 300 -17.47 -36.06 17.96
C LYS A 300 -18.33 -37.30 18.01
N PHE A 301 -19.62 -37.10 17.78
CA PHE A 301 -20.61 -38.15 17.62
C PHE A 301 -21.15 -38.12 16.20
N SER A 302 -21.31 -39.29 15.59
CA SER A 302 -22.09 -39.44 14.37
C SER A 302 -22.96 -40.69 14.45
N GLY A 303 -24.20 -40.62 14.00
CA GLY A 303 -25.11 -41.77 14.01
C GLY A 303 -26.02 -41.80 12.80
N GLN A 304 -26.42 -43.00 12.38
CA GLN A 304 -27.44 -43.19 11.35
C GLN A 304 -28.77 -42.58 11.83
N VAL A 305 -29.47 -41.86 10.97
CA VAL A 305 -30.81 -41.35 11.31
C VAL A 305 -31.81 -42.52 11.30
N PRO A 306 -32.69 -42.66 12.32
CA PRO A 306 -33.68 -43.73 12.37
C PRO A 306 -34.48 -43.83 11.06
N TYR A 307 -34.63 -45.04 10.54
CA TYR A 307 -35.31 -45.36 9.27
C TYR A 307 -34.70 -44.77 7.99
N LEU A 308 -33.66 -43.94 8.06
CA LEU A 308 -33.03 -43.30 6.90
C LEU A 308 -31.58 -43.80 6.75
N PRO A 309 -31.34 -44.93 6.07
CA PRO A 309 -29.99 -45.51 5.91
C PRO A 309 -29.00 -44.63 5.16
N TRP A 310 -29.51 -43.69 4.35
CA TRP A 310 -28.74 -42.75 3.57
C TRP A 310 -28.39 -41.45 4.31
N ALA A 311 -28.82 -41.28 5.57
CA ALA A 311 -28.58 -40.06 6.36
C ALA A 311 -27.85 -40.36 7.68
N LYS A 312 -26.87 -39.50 8.00
CA LYS A 312 -26.17 -39.50 9.30
C LYS A 312 -26.32 -38.14 9.98
N VAL A 313 -26.65 -38.14 11.26
CA VAL A 313 -26.53 -36.95 12.12
C VAL A 313 -25.10 -36.86 12.65
N LYS A 314 -24.55 -35.66 12.73
CA LYS A 314 -23.22 -35.37 13.28
C LYS A 314 -23.33 -34.27 14.32
N ALA A 315 -22.73 -34.51 15.48
CA ALA A 315 -22.62 -33.56 16.56
C ALA A 315 -21.18 -33.48 17.04
N THR A 316 -20.63 -32.28 17.21
CA THR A 316 -19.30 -32.06 17.76
C THR A 316 -19.38 -31.05 18.89
N ARG A 317 -18.75 -31.33 20.02
CA ARG A 317 -18.48 -30.36 21.07
C ARG A 317 -16.97 -30.18 21.16
N TYR A 318 -16.49 -28.94 21.17
CA TYR A 318 -15.08 -28.63 21.33
C TYR A 318 -14.84 -27.56 22.38
N ILE A 319 -13.68 -27.65 23.04
CA ILE A 319 -13.14 -26.62 23.91
C ILE A 319 -11.67 -26.42 23.54
N TRP A 320 -11.30 -25.18 23.26
CA TRP A 320 -9.92 -24.74 23.10
C TRP A 320 -9.54 -23.87 24.28
N ASP A 321 -8.41 -24.18 24.91
CA ASP A 321 -7.91 -23.47 26.08
C ASP A 321 -7.28 -22.17 25.60
N GLY A 322 -7.92 -21.03 25.89
CA GLY A 322 -7.39 -19.72 25.55
C GLY A 322 -6.21 -19.39 26.45
N VAL A 323 -5.18 -18.75 25.89
CA VAL A 323 -3.96 -18.42 26.65
C VAL A 323 -4.09 -17.01 27.22
N ALA A 324 -4.46 -16.04 26.37
CA ALA A 324 -4.74 -14.66 26.77
C ALA A 324 -6.24 -14.31 26.73
N GLN A 325 -7.06 -15.07 26.00
CA GLN A 325 -8.51 -14.88 25.93
C GLN A 325 -9.27 -15.99 26.69
N PRO A 326 -10.57 -15.81 26.98
CA PRO A 326 -11.39 -16.88 27.53
C PRO A 326 -11.43 -18.12 26.62
N ASN A 327 -11.60 -19.31 27.21
CA ASN A 327 -11.69 -20.56 26.46
C ASN A 327 -12.77 -20.50 25.37
N VAL A 328 -12.42 -20.96 24.18
CA VAL A 328 -13.35 -21.05 23.04
C VAL A 328 -14.14 -22.35 23.16
N LYS A 329 -15.45 -22.23 23.36
CA LYS A 329 -16.37 -23.36 23.53
C LYS A 329 -17.39 -23.31 22.40
N GLY A 330 -17.51 -24.40 21.64
CA GLY A 330 -18.42 -24.44 20.51
C GLY A 330 -19.04 -25.80 20.26
N THR A 331 -20.17 -25.77 19.55
CA THR A 331 -20.92 -26.93 19.10
C THR A 331 -21.10 -26.86 17.60
N ILE A 332 -20.92 -27.99 16.92
CA ILE A 332 -21.25 -28.17 15.51
C ILE A 332 -22.36 -29.22 15.42
N PHE A 333 -23.44 -28.89 14.72
CA PHE A 333 -24.50 -29.83 14.38
C PHE A 333 -24.62 -29.93 12.87
N GLY A 334 -24.74 -31.14 12.33
CA GLY A 334 -24.89 -31.34 10.89
C GLY A 334 -25.61 -32.62 10.53
N ILE A 335 -26.09 -32.66 9.29
CA ILE A 335 -26.69 -33.83 8.64
C ILE A 335 -25.88 -34.12 7.38
N GLU A 336 -25.35 -35.32 7.29
CA GLU A 336 -24.69 -35.86 6.11
C GLU A 336 -25.67 -36.76 5.36
N VAL A 337 -25.74 -36.58 4.03
CA VAL A 337 -26.59 -37.30 3.09
C VAL A 337 -25.69 -38.02 2.10
N GLN A 338 -25.89 -39.32 1.98
CA GLN A 338 -25.21 -40.15 0.99
C GLN A 338 -25.95 -40.06 -0.36
N LEU A 339 -25.28 -39.53 -1.39
CA LEU A 339 -25.84 -39.36 -2.73
C LEU A 339 -25.55 -40.56 -3.64
N SER A 340 -24.41 -41.22 -3.42
CA SER A 340 -24.00 -42.50 -4.01
C SER A 340 -23.02 -43.20 -3.07
N ASP A 341 -22.49 -44.37 -3.46
CA ASP A 341 -21.48 -45.09 -2.69
C ASP A 341 -20.23 -44.23 -2.41
N SER A 342 -19.79 -43.42 -3.39
CA SER A 342 -18.61 -42.55 -3.22
C SER A 342 -18.92 -41.07 -2.97
N VAL A 343 -20.16 -40.60 -3.15
CA VAL A 343 -20.49 -39.16 -3.07
C VAL A 343 -21.38 -38.84 -1.88
N ARG A 344 -20.97 -37.85 -1.07
CA ARG A 344 -21.70 -37.39 0.12
C ARG A 344 -21.81 -35.87 0.17
N MET A 345 -22.91 -35.39 0.74
CA MET A 345 -23.15 -33.98 0.99
C MET A 345 -23.54 -33.76 2.45
N GLU A 346 -22.91 -32.80 3.11
CA GLU A 346 -23.16 -32.46 4.50
C GLU A 346 -23.59 -31.01 4.63
N PHE A 347 -24.59 -30.78 5.46
CA PHE A 347 -25.11 -29.47 5.81
C PHE A 347 -25.04 -29.32 7.32
N GLY A 348 -24.53 -28.19 7.81
CA GLY A 348 -24.40 -28.00 9.24
C GLY A 348 -24.31 -26.55 9.67
N SER A 349 -24.39 -26.38 10.98
CA SER A 349 -24.22 -25.11 11.66
C SER A 349 -23.20 -25.26 12.78
N GLU A 350 -22.34 -24.27 12.92
CA GLU A 350 -21.38 -24.10 14.00
C GLU A 350 -21.78 -22.89 14.82
N ASP A 351 -21.86 -23.08 16.14
CA ASP A 351 -22.19 -22.06 17.11
C ASP A 351 -21.13 -22.07 18.22
N ASN A 352 -20.56 -20.92 18.56
CA ASN A 352 -19.56 -20.82 19.61
C ASN A 352 -19.60 -19.45 20.31
N ASN A 353 -18.94 -19.37 21.46
CA ASN A 353 -18.95 -18.18 22.33
C ASN A 353 -18.10 -17.00 21.83
N THR A 354 -17.49 -17.08 20.64
CA THR A 354 -16.56 -16.06 20.12
C THR A 354 -16.93 -15.51 18.76
N VAL A 355 -17.77 -16.21 17.98
CA VAL A 355 -18.24 -15.75 16.67
C VAL A 355 -19.71 -16.05 16.53
N GLU A 356 -20.41 -15.23 15.76
CA GLU A 356 -21.78 -15.48 15.37
C GLU A 356 -21.93 -16.84 14.67
N ARG A 357 -23.11 -17.44 14.84
CA ARG A 357 -23.46 -18.74 14.28
C ARG A 357 -23.24 -18.80 12.77
N LYS A 358 -22.48 -19.80 12.30
CA LYS A 358 -22.16 -19.99 10.87
C LYS A 358 -22.83 -21.24 10.33
N THR A 359 -23.38 -21.17 9.12
CA THR A 359 -23.87 -22.33 8.38
C THR A 359 -22.86 -22.73 7.29
N TYR A 360 -22.82 -24.00 6.94
CA TYR A 360 -21.94 -24.50 5.88
C TYR A 360 -22.56 -25.68 5.13
N ALA A 361 -22.13 -25.83 3.88
CA ALA A 361 -22.29 -27.03 3.08
C ALA A 361 -20.92 -27.61 2.75
N ARG A 362 -20.81 -28.93 2.73
CA ARG A 362 -19.61 -29.70 2.41
C ARG A 362 -19.94 -30.81 1.43
N PHE A 363 -19.22 -30.84 0.32
CA PHE A 363 -19.27 -31.91 -0.68
C PHE A 363 -18.05 -32.81 -0.51
N THR A 364 -18.23 -34.12 -0.59
CA THR A 364 -17.15 -35.11 -0.42
C THR A 364 -17.28 -36.21 -1.46
N THR A 365 -16.16 -36.61 -2.06
CA THR A 365 -16.05 -37.72 -3.00
C THR A 365 -14.91 -38.66 -2.59
N ALA A 366 -15.17 -39.97 -2.58
CA ALA A 366 -14.20 -41.02 -2.30
C ALA A 366 -13.60 -41.60 -3.61
N LEU A 367 -12.34 -41.99 -3.56
CA LEU A 367 -11.56 -42.57 -4.65
C LEU A 367 -10.82 -43.84 -4.15
N PRO A 368 -10.76 -44.92 -4.96
CA PRO A 368 -11.43 -45.08 -6.25
C PRO A 368 -12.96 -45.05 -6.08
N LEU A 369 -13.67 -44.71 -7.16
CA LEU A 369 -15.13 -44.79 -7.20
C LEU A 369 -15.57 -46.26 -7.04
N SER A 370 -16.76 -46.50 -6.47
CA SER A 370 -17.33 -47.84 -6.34
C SER A 370 -17.51 -48.48 -7.72
N ASP A 371 -17.17 -49.77 -7.85
CA ASP A 371 -17.45 -50.55 -9.08
C ASP A 371 -18.96 -50.64 -9.37
N HIS A 372 -19.80 -50.29 -8.39
CA HIS A 372 -21.26 -50.24 -8.47
C HIS A 372 -21.82 -48.82 -8.21
N GLU A 373 -21.15 -47.77 -8.69
CA GLU A 373 -21.64 -46.39 -8.54
C GLU A 373 -23.08 -46.24 -9.05
N SER A 374 -24.00 -46.08 -8.10
CA SER A 374 -25.41 -45.83 -8.34
C SER A 374 -25.92 -44.75 -7.41
N MET A 375 -26.88 -43.97 -7.89
CA MET A 375 -27.53 -42.95 -7.06
C MET A 375 -28.31 -43.64 -5.95
N THR A 376 -28.19 -43.14 -4.73
CA THR A 376 -28.96 -43.58 -3.58
C THR A 376 -30.46 -43.51 -3.88
N SER A 377 -31.21 -44.57 -3.56
CA SER A 377 -32.66 -44.64 -3.80
C SER A 377 -33.50 -43.75 -2.87
N PHE A 378 -32.86 -43.13 -1.86
CA PHE A 378 -33.46 -42.32 -0.79
C PHE A 378 -34.66 -42.98 -0.09
N SER A 379 -34.73 -44.31 -0.08
CA SER A 379 -35.84 -45.06 0.51
C SER A 379 -35.89 -44.92 2.04
N ILE A 380 -37.10 -44.88 2.59
CA ILE A 380 -37.34 -45.01 4.04
C ILE A 380 -37.37 -46.50 4.37
N SER A 381 -36.50 -46.93 5.29
CA SER A 381 -36.39 -48.31 5.73
C SER A 381 -37.55 -48.67 6.67
N LYS A 382 -37.97 -49.94 6.64
CA LYS A 382 -38.96 -50.48 7.58
C LYS A 382 -38.37 -50.73 8.98
N LYS A 383 -37.03 -50.81 9.09
CA LYS A 383 -36.29 -51.08 10.33
C LYS A 383 -35.51 -49.84 10.74
N ALA A 384 -35.65 -49.40 11.99
CA ALA A 384 -34.78 -48.36 12.54
C ALA A 384 -33.33 -48.88 12.58
N PHE A 385 -32.37 -48.05 12.17
CA PHE A 385 -30.95 -48.42 12.07
C PHE A 385 -30.74 -49.69 11.25
N GLN A 386 -31.12 -49.65 9.97
CA GLN A 386 -30.97 -50.79 9.05
C GLN A 386 -29.54 -51.35 9.06
N ASN A 387 -28.52 -50.51 9.29
CA ASN A 387 -27.13 -50.92 9.41
C ASN A 387 -26.86 -51.32 10.87
N SER A 388 -27.47 -52.40 11.33
CA SER A 388 -27.38 -52.89 12.72
C SER A 388 -26.31 -53.95 12.95
N ASP A 389 -25.59 -54.33 11.90
CA ASP A 389 -24.84 -55.59 11.86
C ASP A 389 -23.35 -55.38 12.20
N ILE A 390 -22.50 -56.34 11.84
CA ILE A 390 -21.05 -56.37 12.13
C ILE A 390 -20.35 -55.19 11.42
N VAL A 391 -19.36 -54.58 12.07
CA VAL A 391 -18.50 -53.54 11.49
C VAL A 391 -17.28 -54.15 10.80
N ASN A 392 -16.80 -53.54 9.71
CA ASN A 392 -15.68 -54.05 8.93
C ASN A 392 -14.45 -53.11 9.00
N LEU A 393 -13.28 -53.65 9.34
CA LEU A 393 -12.01 -52.90 9.29
C LEU A 393 -11.61 -52.50 7.86
N GLY A 394 -12.08 -53.24 6.85
CA GLY A 394 -11.96 -52.99 5.42
C GLY A 394 -12.63 -51.72 4.92
N ASP A 395 -13.59 -51.15 5.66
CA ASP A 395 -14.27 -49.90 5.27
C ASP A 395 -13.33 -48.69 5.30
N LEU A 396 -12.20 -48.84 6.02
CA LEU A 396 -11.14 -47.85 6.19
C LEU A 396 -11.70 -46.46 6.51
N GLU A 397 -12.61 -46.38 7.50
CA GLU A 397 -13.19 -45.10 7.90
C GLU A 397 -12.09 -44.13 8.37
N PHE A 398 -12.14 -42.86 7.94
CA PHE A 398 -11.14 -41.88 8.34
C PHE A 398 -11.25 -41.53 9.83
N VAL A 399 -10.11 -41.23 10.46
CA VAL A 399 -10.10 -40.69 11.82
C VAL A 399 -10.83 -39.34 11.87
N GLU A 400 -11.85 -39.24 12.73
CA GLU A 400 -12.64 -38.02 12.88
C GLU A 400 -12.05 -37.11 13.96
N ARG A 401 -11.34 -36.07 13.52
CA ARG A 401 -10.65 -35.08 14.35
C ARG A 401 -10.70 -33.67 13.74
N SER A 402 -10.27 -32.67 14.48
CA SER A 402 -10.04 -31.30 14.00
C SER A 402 -8.68 -31.23 13.32
N ASN A 403 -8.67 -31.13 12.00
CA ASN A 403 -7.43 -31.21 11.21
C ASN A 403 -6.77 -29.84 10.93
N LYS A 404 -7.40 -28.73 11.33
CA LYS A 404 -6.79 -27.40 11.30
C LYS A 404 -6.19 -27.08 12.67
N ILE A 405 -5.02 -26.45 12.70
CA ILE A 405 -4.44 -25.90 13.93
C ILE A 405 -5.26 -24.66 14.30
N ARG A 406 -5.89 -24.68 15.49
CA ARG A 406 -6.52 -23.50 16.07
C ARG A 406 -5.44 -22.64 16.70
N VAL A 407 -5.49 -21.36 16.42
CA VAL A 407 -4.57 -20.36 16.96
C VAL A 407 -5.38 -19.25 17.61
N GLU A 408 -4.81 -18.62 18.62
CA GLU A 408 -5.20 -17.31 19.13
C GLU A 408 -4.28 -16.28 18.47
N LYS A 409 -4.88 -15.22 17.89
CA LYS A 409 -4.15 -14.04 17.39
C LYS A 409 -4.28 -12.93 18.42
N LEU A 410 -3.15 -12.36 18.81
CA LEU A 410 -3.08 -11.16 19.63
C LEU A 410 -2.38 -10.09 18.82
N LEU A 411 -2.99 -8.92 18.67
CA LEU A 411 -2.32 -7.77 18.08
C LEU A 411 -1.15 -7.38 19.01
N ASN A 412 0.06 -7.28 18.48
CA ASN A 412 1.18 -6.82 19.30
C ASN A 412 1.11 -5.30 19.48
N GLY A 413 0.75 -4.88 20.70
CA GLY A 413 1.01 -3.55 21.24
C GLY A 413 0.20 -2.43 20.60
N VAL A 414 -0.86 -2.00 21.31
CA VAL A 414 -1.28 -0.59 21.18
C VAL A 414 -0.37 0.20 22.11
N THR A 415 0.57 0.94 21.53
CA THR A 415 1.38 1.87 22.29
C THR A 415 0.56 3.14 22.48
N VAL A 416 0.06 3.33 23.69
CA VAL A 416 -0.49 4.62 24.10
C VAL A 416 0.67 5.42 24.66
N VAL A 417 0.90 6.59 24.06
CA VAL A 417 1.82 7.59 24.58
C VAL A 417 0.96 8.61 25.33
N LEU A 418 1.22 8.85 26.60
CA LEU A 418 0.76 10.10 27.21
C LEU A 418 1.83 11.14 26.92
N GLY A 419 1.52 12.04 25.99
CA GLY A 419 2.27 13.28 25.83
C GLY A 419 1.72 14.25 26.85
N GLU A 420 2.50 14.58 27.85
CA GLU A 420 1.98 15.44 28.92
C GLU A 420 1.76 16.85 28.42
N TYR A 421 1.40 17.74 29.34
CA TYR A 421 2.04 19.04 29.37
C TYR A 421 3.58 18.89 29.25
N ASN A 422 4.05 18.61 28.03
CA ASN A 422 5.42 18.62 27.53
C ASN A 422 6.53 17.80 28.24
N ALA A 423 6.19 16.97 29.23
CA ALA A 423 7.04 15.95 29.86
C ALA A 423 6.44 14.53 29.67
N PRO A 424 6.97 13.44 30.28
CA PRO A 424 6.35 12.10 30.26
C PRO A 424 5.58 11.66 31.55
N THR A 425 4.27 11.32 31.47
CA THR A 425 3.46 11.15 32.70
C THR A 425 3.80 9.90 33.41
N LYS A 426 4.22 10.03 34.66
CA LYS A 426 4.42 8.86 35.49
C LYS A 426 3.14 8.50 36.24
N GLY A 427 2.71 7.24 36.09
CA GLY A 427 1.68 6.64 36.94
C GLY A 427 0.23 7.02 36.60
N ALA A 428 -0.03 7.59 35.43
CA ALA A 428 -1.40 7.85 34.96
C ALA A 428 -2.08 6.55 34.52
N SER A 429 -3.36 6.39 34.84
CA SER A 429 -4.17 5.24 34.45
C SER A 429 -4.85 5.47 33.10
N CYS A 430 -4.32 4.86 32.03
CA CYS A 430 -4.85 4.96 30.67
C CYS A 430 -5.76 3.79 30.32
N THR A 431 -6.95 4.09 29.80
CA THR A 431 -7.91 3.10 29.29
C THR A 431 -8.27 3.38 27.84
N LEU A 432 -8.17 2.36 26.98
CA LEU A 432 -8.61 2.40 25.59
C LEU A 432 -10.07 1.98 25.47
N TYR A 433 -10.86 2.70 24.69
CA TYR A 433 -12.28 2.45 24.44
C TYR A 433 -12.58 2.31 22.95
N ASN A 434 -13.48 1.38 22.60
CA ASN A 434 -13.98 1.22 21.24
C ASN A 434 -15.13 2.21 20.91
N SER A 435 -15.70 2.10 19.71
CA SER A 435 -16.80 2.98 19.26
C SER A 435 -18.07 2.87 20.10
N ALA A 436 -18.28 1.73 20.77
CA ALA A 436 -19.39 1.49 21.69
C ALA A 436 -19.12 1.97 23.12
N GLY A 437 -17.94 2.52 23.41
CA GLY A 437 -17.55 2.98 24.75
C GLY A 437 -17.14 1.83 25.69
N VAL A 438 -16.87 0.64 25.16
CA VAL A 438 -16.39 -0.51 25.94
C VAL A 438 -14.88 -0.42 26.11
N ALA A 439 -14.41 -0.54 27.35
CA ALA A 439 -12.98 -0.59 27.67
C ALA A 439 -12.34 -1.85 27.08
N LEU A 440 -11.27 -1.68 26.31
CA LEU A 440 -10.50 -2.75 25.66
C LEU A 440 -9.25 -3.14 26.45
N GLY A 441 -8.68 -2.21 27.21
CA GLY A 441 -7.50 -2.45 28.04
C GLY A 441 -7.15 -1.22 28.88
N THR A 442 -6.58 -1.46 30.06
CA THR A 442 -6.16 -0.41 31.00
C THR A 442 -4.79 -0.75 31.57
N SER A 443 -3.91 0.23 31.69
CA SER A 443 -2.64 0.09 32.41
C SER A 443 -2.10 1.46 32.86
N LEU A 444 -0.98 1.44 33.60
CA LEU A 444 -0.33 2.64 34.12
C LEU A 444 0.85 3.04 33.23
N THR A 445 1.05 4.32 33.03
CA THR A 445 2.23 4.84 32.35
C THR A 445 3.52 4.65 33.14
N GLY A 446 4.59 4.33 32.42
CA GLY A 446 5.94 4.24 32.95
C GLY A 446 6.62 5.59 33.12
N ASP A 447 7.90 5.57 33.48
CA ASP A 447 8.71 6.78 33.70
C ASP A 447 8.90 7.64 32.44
N ASN A 448 8.65 7.07 31.26
CA ASN A 448 8.73 7.74 29.97
C ASN A 448 7.34 8.14 29.42
N GLY A 449 6.29 8.17 30.25
CA GLY A 449 4.95 8.59 29.83
C GLY A 449 4.25 7.58 28.92
N GLN A 450 4.87 6.46 28.59
CA GLN A 450 4.32 5.48 27.66
C GLN A 450 3.67 4.32 28.40
N VAL A 451 2.65 3.75 27.78
CA VAL A 451 1.97 2.55 28.25
C VAL A 451 1.59 1.65 27.07
N ASP A 452 2.13 0.43 27.10
CA ASP A 452 1.70 -0.61 26.18
C ASP A 452 0.48 -1.34 26.75
N LEU A 453 -0.67 -1.18 26.09
CA LEU A 453 -1.87 -1.91 26.44
C LEU A 453 -1.78 -3.33 25.87
N LYS A 454 -1.43 -4.28 26.73
CA LYS A 454 -1.26 -5.70 26.38
C LYS A 454 -2.58 -6.47 26.50
N GLY A 455 -2.79 -7.47 25.65
CA GLY A 455 -3.92 -8.40 25.74
C GLY A 455 -5.20 -7.96 25.04
N ILE A 456 -5.15 -6.95 24.16
CA ILE A 456 -6.32 -6.49 23.39
C ILE A 456 -6.59 -7.48 22.24
N ALA A 457 -7.77 -8.11 22.24
CA ALA A 457 -8.15 -9.20 21.33
C ALA A 457 -8.35 -8.74 19.87
N LEU A 458 -9.00 -7.58 19.68
CA LEU A 458 -9.29 -6.96 18.40
C LEU A 458 -9.76 -5.52 18.64
N ILE A 459 -9.29 -4.57 17.82
CA ILE A 459 -9.81 -3.20 17.79
C ILE A 459 -10.72 -3.05 16.58
N PRO A 460 -12.04 -2.90 16.76
CA PRO A 460 -12.97 -2.70 15.66
C PRO A 460 -12.62 -1.44 14.87
N ARG A 461 -12.87 -1.46 13.55
CA ARG A 461 -12.85 -0.24 12.73
C ARG A 461 -13.86 0.77 13.29
N GLY A 462 -13.48 2.05 13.32
CA GLY A 462 -14.34 3.15 13.77
C GLY A 462 -13.67 4.02 14.82
N LEU A 463 -14.48 4.79 15.55
CA LEU A 463 -14.00 5.63 16.62
C LEU A 463 -13.28 4.80 17.70
N VAL A 464 -12.04 5.19 17.99
CA VAL A 464 -11.29 4.73 19.15
C VAL A 464 -10.94 5.96 19.99
N SER A 465 -11.02 5.81 21.31
CA SER A 465 -10.63 6.88 22.23
C SER A 465 -9.83 6.31 23.38
N VAL A 466 -8.83 7.04 23.85
CA VAL A 466 -8.14 6.75 25.10
C VAL A 466 -8.50 7.81 26.12
N ALA A 467 -8.63 7.41 27.39
CA ALA A 467 -8.78 8.33 28.51
C ALA A 467 -7.76 7.96 29.58
N CYS A 468 -6.92 8.90 29.95
CA CYS A 468 -5.91 8.72 30.97
C CYS A 468 -6.20 9.62 32.17
N LYS A 469 -6.09 9.07 33.37
CA LYS A 469 -6.49 9.72 34.62
C LYS A 469 -5.35 9.74 35.64
N GLY A 470 -5.15 10.92 36.25
CA GLY A 470 -4.14 11.14 37.30
C GLY A 470 -2.70 11.05 36.79
N GLY A 471 -1.75 10.82 37.70
CA GLY A 471 -0.31 10.77 37.40
C GLY A 471 0.40 12.08 37.72
N THR A 472 1.73 12.05 37.63
CA THR A 472 2.58 13.20 37.97
C THR A 472 3.55 13.55 36.85
N TYR A 473 3.83 14.83 36.69
CA TYR A 473 4.69 15.37 35.63
C TYR A 473 5.55 16.54 36.09
N THR A 474 6.65 16.81 35.39
CA THR A 474 7.45 18.02 35.63
C THR A 474 7.02 19.08 34.63
N ASP A 475 6.43 20.16 35.13
CA ASP A 475 5.99 21.28 34.32
C ASP A 475 7.17 22.11 33.81
N GLU A 476 7.14 22.43 32.52
CA GLU A 476 8.23 23.04 31.77
C GLU A 476 8.37 24.55 32.01
N ALA A 477 7.28 25.25 32.33
CA ALA A 477 7.31 26.67 32.65
C ALA A 477 7.85 26.91 34.07
N THR A 478 7.54 26.01 35.01
CA THR A 478 7.85 26.18 36.43
C THR A 478 8.97 25.28 36.94
N GLY A 479 9.31 24.21 36.22
CA GLY A 479 10.21 23.14 36.66
C GLY A 479 9.68 22.32 37.84
N LYS A 480 8.40 22.46 38.21
CA LYS A 480 7.81 21.83 39.40
C LYS A 480 7.11 20.52 39.05
N LEU A 481 7.16 19.58 39.98
CA LEU A 481 6.36 18.35 39.88
C LEU A 481 4.88 18.68 40.19
N ILE A 482 4.00 18.45 39.22
CA ILE A 482 2.55 18.63 39.30
C ILE A 482 1.85 17.27 39.37
N ASP A 483 0.85 17.15 40.25
CA ASP A 483 -0.06 16.00 40.34
C ASP A 483 -1.39 16.34 39.65
N LEU A 484 -1.76 15.55 38.64
CA LEU A 484 -3.00 15.72 37.88
C LEU A 484 -4.25 15.29 38.66
N GLY A 485 -4.10 14.58 39.78
CA GLY A 485 -5.20 14.21 40.66
C GLY A 485 -6.30 13.40 39.96
N GLN A 486 -7.49 13.99 39.81
CA GLN A 486 -8.65 13.34 39.15
C GLN A 486 -8.86 13.80 37.69
N MET A 487 -7.99 14.64 37.16
CA MET A 487 -8.05 15.14 35.79
C MET A 487 -7.99 13.98 34.80
N VAL A 488 -8.76 14.10 33.71
CA VAL A 488 -8.80 13.13 32.61
C VAL A 488 -8.36 13.83 31.34
N ILE A 489 -7.34 13.27 30.68
CA ILE A 489 -6.86 13.71 29.36
C ILE A 489 -7.22 12.63 28.36
N ARG A 490 -7.84 13.02 27.25
CA ARG A 490 -8.33 12.11 26.21
C ARG A 490 -7.71 12.41 24.87
N ALA A 491 -7.73 11.38 24.03
CA ALA A 491 -7.51 11.50 22.60
C ALA A 491 -8.44 10.56 21.86
N ALA A 492 -8.84 10.92 20.65
CA ALA A 492 -9.68 10.08 19.82
C ALA A 492 -9.38 10.24 18.33
N THR A 493 -9.57 9.17 17.58
CA THR A 493 -9.36 9.12 16.13
C THR A 493 -10.27 8.06 15.49
N ILE A 494 -10.35 8.05 14.16
CA ILE A 494 -11.07 7.02 13.39
C ILE A 494 -10.07 5.95 12.95
N TYR A 495 -10.08 4.82 13.64
CA TYR A 495 -9.22 3.69 13.33
C TYR A 495 -9.73 2.90 12.12
N SER A 496 -8.81 2.55 11.21
CA SER A 496 -9.09 1.82 9.96
C SER A 496 -9.51 0.36 10.18
N GLY A 497 -9.21 -0.19 11.37
CA GLY A 497 -9.37 -1.62 11.68
C GLY A 497 -8.14 -2.47 11.32
N THR A 498 -7.07 -1.86 10.81
CA THR A 498 -5.85 -2.54 10.37
C THR A 498 -4.59 -1.72 10.67
N GLY A 499 -3.50 -2.36 11.08
CA GLY A 499 -2.21 -1.73 11.39
C GLY A 499 -1.96 -1.52 12.89
N PRO A 500 -0.78 -1.01 13.30
CA PRO A 500 -0.55 -0.61 14.67
C PRO A 500 -1.40 0.61 15.03
N LEU A 501 -1.88 0.68 16.28
CA LEU A 501 -2.56 1.86 16.82
C LEU A 501 -1.62 2.54 17.81
N MET A 502 -1.18 3.74 17.46
CA MET A 502 -0.55 4.68 18.39
C MET A 502 -1.58 5.74 18.75
N MET A 503 -1.67 6.10 20.03
CA MET A 503 -2.50 7.21 20.47
C MET A 503 -1.73 8.08 21.45
N LEU A 504 -1.70 9.38 21.18
CA LEU A 504 -1.16 10.39 22.06
C LEU A 504 -2.32 11.13 22.76
N SER A 505 -2.36 11.07 24.09
CA SER A 505 -3.22 11.99 24.86
C SER A 505 -2.37 13.14 25.36
N SER A 506 -2.81 14.37 25.09
CA SER A 506 -2.16 15.65 25.43
C SER A 506 -3.23 16.72 25.69
N PRO A 507 -2.86 17.92 26.19
CA PRO A 507 -3.79 19.03 26.33
C PRO A 507 -4.51 19.37 25.02
N LEU A 508 -3.79 19.34 23.89
CA LEU A 508 -4.33 19.66 22.57
C LEU A 508 -5.33 18.58 22.09
N SER A 509 -5.01 17.31 22.31
CA SER A 509 -5.95 16.23 21.96
C SER A 509 -7.20 16.23 22.85
N GLU A 510 -7.07 16.68 24.10
CA GLU A 510 -8.19 16.84 25.04
C GLU A 510 -9.10 17.99 24.61
N VAL A 511 -8.53 19.15 24.22
CA VAL A 511 -9.29 20.26 23.63
C VAL A 511 -10.06 19.78 22.39
N ALA A 512 -9.39 19.06 21.48
CA ALA A 512 -10.04 18.50 20.29
C ALA A 512 -11.17 17.51 20.63
N TYR A 513 -10.97 16.68 21.66
CA TYR A 513 -11.99 15.75 22.13
C TYR A 513 -13.22 16.50 22.68
N GLN A 514 -13.03 17.51 23.54
CA GLN A 514 -14.15 18.28 24.11
C GLN A 514 -14.92 19.06 23.03
N LEU A 515 -14.23 19.65 22.07
CA LEU A 515 -14.85 20.32 20.92
C LEU A 515 -15.63 19.36 20.00
N ALA A 516 -15.28 18.08 20.00
CA ALA A 516 -16.03 17.05 19.27
C ALA A 516 -17.21 16.49 20.08
N ASP A 517 -17.18 16.62 21.41
CA ASP A 517 -18.16 16.07 22.33
C ASP A 517 -19.29 17.07 22.66
N THR A 518 -20.04 17.48 21.63
CA THR A 518 -21.12 18.48 21.77
C THR A 518 -22.42 17.92 22.35
N ASN A 519 -22.48 16.61 22.65
CA ASN A 519 -23.69 15.93 23.12
C ASN A 519 -23.38 14.97 24.28
N SER A 520 -22.56 15.41 25.22
CA SER A 520 -22.33 14.77 26.53
C SER A 520 -22.03 13.27 26.46
N GLY A 521 -21.04 12.89 25.66
CA GLY A 521 -20.53 11.53 25.53
C GLY A 521 -21.12 10.73 24.37
N ASP A 522 -21.95 11.33 23.51
CA ASP A 522 -22.46 10.66 22.30
C ASP A 522 -21.33 10.38 21.30
N ARG A 523 -20.85 9.14 21.34
CA ARG A 523 -19.75 8.64 20.52
C ARG A 523 -20.03 8.71 19.02
N THR A 524 -21.31 8.75 18.60
CA THR A 524 -21.66 8.89 17.18
C THR A 524 -21.49 10.33 16.69
N VAL A 525 -21.71 11.31 17.58
CA VAL A 525 -21.46 12.74 17.31
C VAL A 525 -19.95 12.99 17.30
N ILE A 526 -19.23 12.48 18.30
CA ILE A 526 -17.76 12.58 18.39
C ILE A 526 -17.12 12.00 17.13
N ALA A 527 -17.54 10.80 16.67
CA ALA A 527 -16.99 10.16 15.48
C ALA A 527 -17.11 11.00 14.20
N LYS A 528 -18.12 11.88 14.09
CA LYS A 528 -18.33 12.75 12.93
C LYS A 528 -17.49 14.03 12.98
N ALA A 529 -17.07 14.46 14.16
CA ALA A 529 -16.38 15.73 14.36
C ALA A 529 -14.88 15.56 14.64
N ILE A 530 -14.47 14.46 15.28
CA ILE A 530 -13.14 14.35 15.89
C ILE A 530 -11.97 14.56 14.93
N MET A 531 -12.02 14.01 13.71
CA MET A 531 -10.95 14.22 12.72
C MET A 531 -10.80 15.69 12.32
N ARG A 532 -11.92 16.42 12.23
CA ARG A 532 -11.92 17.85 11.91
C ARG A 532 -11.35 18.64 13.09
N GLN A 533 -11.74 18.31 14.31
CA GLN A 533 -11.27 19.02 15.50
C GLN A 533 -9.79 18.78 15.78
N ASN A 534 -9.27 17.57 15.52
CA ASN A 534 -7.83 17.29 15.62
C ASN A 534 -7.03 18.21 14.67
N ILE A 535 -7.50 18.40 13.44
CA ILE A 535 -6.86 19.31 12.45
C ILE A 535 -7.01 20.78 12.85
N ALA A 536 -8.22 21.18 13.29
CA ALA A 536 -8.51 22.56 13.66
C ALA A 536 -7.67 23.01 14.85
N VAL A 537 -7.56 22.18 15.89
CA VAL A 537 -6.70 22.44 17.05
C VAL A 537 -5.23 22.47 16.63
N ALA A 538 -4.76 21.50 15.83
CA ALA A 538 -3.37 21.53 15.36
C ALA A 538 -3.02 22.84 14.61
N ALA A 539 -3.93 23.31 13.76
CA ALA A 539 -3.74 24.56 13.03
C ALA A 539 -3.73 25.78 13.96
N ALA A 540 -4.66 25.84 14.91
CA ALA A 540 -4.79 26.98 15.82
C ALA A 540 -3.59 27.13 16.76
N PHE A 541 -2.94 26.03 17.14
CA PHE A 541 -1.74 26.03 17.98
C PHE A 541 -0.43 26.08 17.18
N GLY A 542 -0.47 26.48 15.90
CA GLY A 542 0.72 26.68 15.07
C GLY A 542 1.45 25.40 14.63
N VAL A 543 0.84 24.22 14.85
CA VAL A 543 1.37 22.90 14.49
C VAL A 543 0.59 22.30 13.31
N THR A 544 0.29 23.14 12.32
CA THR A 544 -0.48 22.75 11.12
C THR A 544 0.20 21.57 10.40
N GLY A 545 -0.58 20.55 10.08
CA GLY A 545 -0.09 19.35 9.38
C GLY A 545 0.50 18.28 10.30
N ILE A 546 0.68 18.58 11.60
CA ILE A 546 1.13 17.60 12.60
C ILE A 546 -0.08 16.86 13.16
N ASP A 547 0.00 15.53 13.20
CA ASP A 547 -1.02 14.70 13.85
C ASP A 547 -0.83 14.70 15.36
N ILE A 548 -1.61 15.53 16.06
CA ILE A 548 -1.59 15.68 17.52
C ILE A 548 -2.05 14.43 18.29
N THR A 549 -2.49 13.39 17.59
CA THR A 549 -2.90 12.10 18.18
C THR A 549 -1.90 10.97 17.97
N THR A 550 -0.84 11.17 17.18
CA THR A 550 0.18 10.13 16.92
C THR A 550 1.62 10.63 17.00
N THR A 551 1.86 11.94 16.86
CA THR A 551 3.21 12.52 16.92
C THR A 551 3.70 12.59 18.36
N THR A 552 4.78 11.89 18.72
CA THR A 552 5.35 12.02 20.07
C THR A 552 6.12 13.35 20.18
N PRO A 553 5.76 14.26 21.10
CA PRO A 553 6.46 15.53 21.26
C PRO A 553 7.86 15.33 21.87
N THR A 554 8.80 16.22 21.57
CA THR A 554 10.09 16.28 22.26
C THR A 554 9.85 16.75 23.69
N ASP A 555 10.27 15.96 24.69
CA ASP A 555 10.29 16.40 26.08
C ASP A 555 11.32 17.52 26.24
N ILE A 556 10.84 18.75 26.39
CA ILE A 556 11.70 19.92 26.44
C ILE A 556 12.37 20.15 27.80
N ASN A 557 11.95 19.42 28.83
CA ASN A 557 12.61 19.45 30.14
C ASN A 557 13.96 18.73 30.10
N THR A 558 14.09 17.74 29.21
CA THR A 558 15.27 16.89 29.11
C THR A 558 16.02 17.02 27.80
N ASN A 559 15.35 17.44 26.72
CA ASN A 559 15.92 17.53 25.38
C ASN A 559 15.63 18.90 24.75
N LYS A 560 16.53 19.34 23.87
CA LYS A 560 16.33 20.57 23.10
C LYS A 560 15.35 20.30 21.94
N ALA A 561 14.32 21.13 21.79
CA ALA A 561 13.40 21.05 20.66
C ALA A 561 14.14 21.28 19.33
N THR A 562 13.93 20.38 18.37
CA THR A 562 14.43 20.46 17.00
C THR A 562 13.37 21.07 16.06
N ASN A 563 13.77 21.54 14.87
CA ASN A 563 12.83 22.07 13.88
C ASN A 563 12.18 20.95 13.05
N ASP A 564 11.67 19.93 13.73
CA ASP A 564 10.91 18.80 13.19
C ASP A 564 9.52 18.74 13.87
N ASP A 565 8.66 17.83 13.44
CA ASP A 565 7.28 17.76 13.94
C ASP A 565 7.23 17.50 15.44
N ALA A 566 8.14 16.67 15.97
CA ALA A 566 8.25 16.38 17.40
C ALA A 566 8.68 17.62 18.21
N GLY A 567 9.67 18.38 17.75
CA GLY A 567 10.12 19.58 18.43
C GLY A 567 9.11 20.71 18.35
N LYS A 568 8.47 20.95 17.19
CA LYS A 568 7.38 21.93 17.05
C LYS A 568 6.19 21.61 17.96
N PHE A 569 5.83 20.33 18.04
CA PHE A 569 4.75 19.91 18.92
C PHE A 569 5.11 20.08 20.40
N GLY A 570 6.33 19.73 20.81
CA GLY A 570 6.82 20.01 22.16
C GLY A 570 6.76 21.50 22.49
N MET A 571 7.20 22.37 21.58
CA MET A 571 7.12 23.83 21.76
C MET A 571 5.68 24.35 21.95
N ALA A 572 4.71 23.82 21.20
CA ALA A 572 3.31 24.20 21.35
C ALA A 572 2.74 23.79 22.71
N LEU A 573 3.12 22.62 23.22
CA LEU A 573 2.73 22.18 24.57
C LEU A 573 3.38 23.07 25.65
N ALA A 574 4.64 23.47 25.44
CA ALA A 574 5.37 24.42 26.30
C ALA A 574 4.63 25.73 26.48
N ALA A 575 4.15 26.26 25.36
CA ALA A 575 3.42 27.51 25.36
C ALA A 575 2.09 27.38 26.12
N VAL A 576 1.40 26.23 26.06
CA VAL A 576 0.19 25.98 26.86
C VAL A 576 0.49 25.95 28.36
N SER A 577 1.57 25.30 28.80
CA SER A 577 2.02 25.36 30.20
C SER A 577 2.33 26.81 30.62
N GLN A 578 3.10 27.53 29.80
CA GLN A 578 3.46 28.92 30.09
C GLN A 578 2.24 29.85 30.13
N MET A 579 1.20 29.60 29.32
CA MET A 579 -0.08 30.29 29.40
C MET A 579 -0.74 30.09 30.76
N GLY A 580 -0.76 28.85 31.26
CA GLY A 580 -1.30 28.52 32.57
C GLY A 580 -0.55 29.23 33.70
N GLU A 581 0.79 29.21 33.66
CA GLU A 581 1.63 29.86 34.67
C GLU A 581 1.47 31.40 34.64
N ASN A 582 1.54 32.04 33.47
CA ASN A 582 1.39 33.50 33.35
C ASN A 582 0.03 33.98 33.85
N SER A 583 -0.96 33.13 33.68
CA SER A 583 -2.33 33.40 34.05
C SER A 583 -2.65 32.96 35.49
N ALA A 584 -1.67 32.38 36.20
CA ALA A 584 -1.80 31.85 37.56
C ALA A 584 -2.96 30.85 37.71
N ASP A 585 -3.12 29.95 36.74
CA ASP A 585 -4.07 28.83 36.83
C ASP A 585 -3.78 27.98 38.08
N SER A 586 -4.84 27.57 38.78
CA SER A 586 -4.68 26.69 39.94
C SER A 586 -4.41 25.24 39.52
N SER A 587 -4.76 24.89 38.28
CA SER A 587 -4.51 23.59 37.70
C SER A 587 -4.51 23.62 36.17
N PRO A 588 -3.88 22.62 35.53
CA PRO A 588 -3.92 22.46 34.08
C PRO A 588 -5.33 22.29 33.47
N ALA A 589 -6.34 21.95 34.28
CA ALA A 589 -7.72 21.81 33.82
C ALA A 589 -8.38 23.17 33.52
N GLU A 590 -8.00 24.22 34.24
CA GLU A 590 -8.51 25.59 34.03
C GLU A 590 -8.03 26.13 32.67
N THR A 591 -6.74 25.92 32.35
CA THR A 591 -6.15 26.29 31.05
C THR A 591 -6.86 25.59 29.89
N ILE A 592 -7.08 24.26 29.98
CA ILE A 592 -7.79 23.51 28.94
C ILE A 592 -9.23 24.00 28.77
N THR A 593 -9.93 24.30 29.87
CA THR A 593 -11.32 24.79 29.82
C THR A 593 -11.41 26.12 29.08
N ALA A 594 -10.45 27.03 29.34
CA ALA A 594 -10.37 28.30 28.61
C ALA A 594 -10.09 28.07 27.11
N LEU A 595 -9.09 27.24 26.78
CA LEU A 595 -8.75 26.94 25.38
C LEU A 595 -9.89 26.29 24.60
N VAL A 596 -10.72 25.47 25.25
CA VAL A 596 -11.94 24.92 24.62
C VAL A 596 -12.97 26.01 24.32
N ALA A 597 -13.12 26.99 25.22
CA ALA A 597 -14.05 28.09 25.03
C ALA A 597 -13.61 29.00 23.86
N ASP A 598 -12.33 29.38 23.81
CA ASP A 598 -11.77 30.20 22.73
C ASP A 598 -11.90 29.47 21.40
N MET A 599 -11.46 28.20 21.32
CA MET A 599 -11.58 27.40 20.10
C MET A 599 -13.02 27.23 19.58
N ALA A 600 -14.04 27.39 20.44
CA ALA A 600 -15.44 27.30 20.04
C ALA A 600 -15.94 28.57 19.33
N ASP A 601 -15.29 29.73 19.51
CA ASP A 601 -15.65 31.00 18.85
C ASP A 601 -14.94 31.22 17.51
N GLY A 602 -13.94 30.39 17.19
CA GLY A 602 -13.24 30.35 15.92
C GLY A 602 -11.86 31.00 15.91
N ASN A 603 -11.38 31.54 17.04
CA ASN A 603 -10.01 32.04 17.22
C ASN A 603 -9.42 31.57 18.57
N ILE A 604 -8.09 31.57 18.70
CA ILE A 604 -7.45 31.53 20.03
C ILE A 604 -7.12 32.97 20.41
N ASP A 605 -8.01 33.63 21.15
CA ASP A 605 -7.77 34.96 21.69
C ASP A 605 -6.97 34.92 23.00
N GLY A 606 -6.90 33.77 23.67
CA GLY A 606 -6.02 33.51 24.81
C GLY A 606 -6.69 33.75 26.17
N ARG A 607 -5.96 33.50 27.25
CA ARG A 607 -6.54 33.60 28.61
C ARG A 607 -6.53 35.04 29.11
N VAL A 608 -7.70 35.57 29.49
CA VAL A 608 -7.81 36.89 30.13
C VAL A 608 -7.56 36.78 31.63
N VAL A 609 -6.49 37.42 32.13
CA VAL A 609 -6.23 37.58 33.56
C VAL A 609 -6.19 39.07 33.91
N GLY A 610 -7.25 39.55 34.55
CA GLY A 610 -7.41 40.97 34.84
C GLY A 610 -7.54 41.81 33.57
N LYS A 611 -6.56 42.68 33.28
CA LYS A 611 -6.51 43.54 32.07
C LYS A 611 -5.58 43.02 30.97
N GLN A 612 -4.92 41.89 31.19
CA GLN A 612 -3.95 41.32 30.27
C GLN A 612 -4.53 40.07 29.61
N THR A 613 -4.33 39.95 28.30
CA THR A 613 -4.64 38.76 27.51
C THR A 613 -3.33 38.01 27.29
N VAL A 614 -3.26 36.77 27.79
CA VAL A 614 -2.13 35.88 27.55
C VAL A 614 -2.48 35.00 26.36
N ASP A 615 -2.00 35.37 25.17
CA ASP A 615 -2.17 34.58 23.95
C ASP A 615 -1.00 33.61 23.69
N MET A 616 -1.21 32.69 22.75
CA MET A 616 -0.21 31.70 22.33
C MET A 616 1.08 32.35 21.83
N THR A 617 0.96 33.47 21.10
CA THR A 617 2.09 34.23 20.55
C THR A 617 2.96 34.81 21.66
N THR A 618 2.34 35.35 22.70
CA THR A 618 3.00 35.92 23.88
C THR A 618 3.64 34.81 24.71
N ALA A 619 2.96 33.67 24.88
CA ALA A 619 3.54 32.51 25.55
C ALA A 619 4.77 31.95 24.79
N MET A 620 4.67 31.80 23.47
CA MET A 620 5.79 31.40 22.60
C MET A 620 6.92 32.43 22.57
N ASN A 621 6.60 33.73 22.59
CA ASN A 621 7.60 34.80 22.62
C ASN A 621 8.31 34.87 23.97
N ASN A 622 7.59 34.71 25.08
CA ASN A 622 8.18 34.65 26.43
C ASN A 622 9.09 33.43 26.56
N PHE A 623 8.70 32.30 25.95
CA PHE A 623 9.54 31.11 25.83
C PHE A 623 10.78 31.34 24.94
N SER A 624 10.61 32.02 23.79
CA SER A 624 11.67 32.22 22.78
C SER A 624 12.70 33.28 23.17
N ASN A 625 12.29 34.29 23.94
CA ASN A 625 13.15 35.43 24.31
C ASN A 625 13.91 35.21 25.62
N GLY A 626 13.54 34.21 26.44
CA GLY A 626 14.11 34.03 27.78
C GLY A 626 13.88 35.22 28.72
N GLU A 627 13.06 36.19 28.30
CA GLU A 627 12.68 37.37 29.06
C GLU A 627 11.33 37.10 29.73
N GLY A 628 11.39 36.35 30.82
CA GLY A 628 10.27 36.12 31.72
C GLY A 628 10.79 35.82 33.11
N ALA A 629 10.78 36.81 34.01
CA ALA A 629 10.85 36.56 35.43
C ALA A 629 9.41 36.45 35.97
N ASN A 630 8.95 35.25 36.33
CA ASN A 630 7.66 35.07 37.01
C ASN A 630 7.78 34.96 38.54
N ASN A 631 9.00 34.83 39.10
CA ASN A 631 9.26 35.03 40.53
C ASN A 631 10.75 35.22 40.82
N ILE A 632 11.10 36.28 41.55
CA ILE A 632 12.45 36.57 42.03
C ILE A 632 12.68 35.71 43.29
N THR A 633 13.01 34.42 43.19
CA THR A 633 13.69 33.68 44.29
C THR A 633 14.21 32.27 44.02
N ASP A 634 14.00 31.64 42.86
CA ASP A 634 14.80 30.45 42.50
C ASP A 634 14.79 30.22 40.99
N GLY A 635 15.94 30.37 40.36
CA GLY A 635 16.09 30.26 38.91
C GLY A 635 16.45 28.85 38.50
N LYS A 636 15.68 28.26 37.57
CA LYS A 636 16.10 27.17 36.67
C LYS A 636 15.26 27.04 35.39
N GLY A 637 14.85 28.17 34.79
CA GLY A 637 14.15 28.18 33.49
C GLY A 637 14.88 28.89 32.35
N ALA A 638 16.08 29.44 32.59
CA ALA A 638 16.78 30.27 31.61
C ALA A 638 18.20 29.73 31.33
N GLY A 639 18.36 29.10 30.16
CA GLY A 639 19.68 28.80 29.61
C GLY A 639 19.69 27.76 28.47
N ASN A 640 20.26 28.16 27.34
CA ASN A 640 20.80 27.34 26.23
C ASN A 640 19.88 26.88 25.09
N VAL A 641 19.76 27.73 24.08
CA VAL A 641 19.82 27.25 22.68
C VAL A 641 21.00 27.92 21.98
N ILE A 642 22.18 27.30 22.11
CA ILE A 642 23.30 27.54 21.20
C ILE A 642 22.80 27.22 19.77
N GLY A 643 22.79 28.20 18.87
CA GLY A 643 22.17 28.08 17.55
C GLY A 643 22.58 29.19 16.59
N VAL A 644 22.40 28.92 15.30
CA VAL A 644 22.75 29.82 14.19
C VAL A 644 21.54 29.95 13.27
N THR A 645 21.12 31.18 12.99
CA THR A 645 19.95 31.49 12.15
C THR A 645 20.39 32.12 10.83
N ASN A 646 19.85 31.63 9.72
CA ASN A 646 19.96 32.27 8.40
C ASN A 646 18.71 33.11 8.13
N SER A 647 18.84 34.24 7.43
CA SER A 647 17.71 35.13 7.14
C SER A 647 16.67 34.56 6.17
N VAL A 648 17.07 33.56 5.38
CA VAL A 648 16.22 32.90 4.37
C VAL A 648 16.58 31.42 4.29
N ALA A 649 15.65 30.61 3.78
CA ALA A 649 15.89 29.19 3.46
C ALA A 649 16.16 28.95 1.97
N PHE A 650 15.76 29.90 1.11
CA PHE A 650 15.84 29.78 -0.35
C PHE A 650 16.26 31.10 -0.98
N ILE A 651 17.07 31.03 -2.02
CA ILE A 651 17.41 32.16 -2.91
C ILE A 651 17.36 31.70 -4.37
N THR A 652 17.11 32.64 -5.28
CA THR A 652 17.17 32.41 -6.73
C THR A 652 18.13 33.42 -7.34
N LEU A 653 18.96 32.96 -8.27
CA LEU A 653 19.91 33.78 -9.02
C LEU A 653 20.09 33.18 -10.41
N GLY A 654 20.49 33.99 -11.39
CA GLY A 654 20.90 33.48 -12.69
C GLY A 654 22.40 33.18 -12.72
N GLU A 655 22.82 32.47 -13.75
CA GLU A 655 24.24 32.29 -14.06
C GLU A 655 24.98 33.63 -14.17
N ALA A 656 26.25 33.66 -13.74
CA ALA A 656 27.08 34.87 -13.66
C ALA A 656 26.50 36.05 -12.84
N THR A 657 25.40 35.85 -12.09
CA THR A 657 24.82 36.85 -11.18
C THR A 657 25.08 36.50 -9.72
N THR A 658 24.73 37.42 -8.80
CA THR A 658 24.91 37.22 -7.36
C THR A 658 23.65 37.50 -6.57
N ASN A 659 23.44 36.76 -5.47
CA ASN A 659 22.41 37.03 -4.46
C ASN A 659 23.00 36.86 -3.05
N THR A 660 22.31 37.33 -2.00
CA THR A 660 22.85 37.38 -0.64
C THR A 660 21.84 36.96 0.42
N TYR A 661 22.34 36.40 1.53
CA TYR A 661 21.58 36.21 2.77
C TYR A 661 22.43 36.57 4.00
N THR A 662 21.82 36.65 5.19
CA THR A 662 22.57 36.92 6.43
C THR A 662 22.51 35.75 7.41
N VAL A 663 23.51 35.68 8.28
CA VAL A 663 23.70 34.67 9.33
C VAL A 663 23.94 35.36 10.67
N VAL A 664 23.33 34.89 11.76
CA VAL A 664 23.51 35.45 13.11
C VAL A 664 23.56 34.33 14.18
N LEU A 665 24.27 34.58 15.28
CA LEU A 665 24.25 33.67 16.44
C LEU A 665 23.06 33.99 17.34
N ASN A 666 22.42 32.95 17.88
CA ASN A 666 21.24 33.12 18.74
C ASN A 666 21.61 33.38 20.21
N THR A 667 22.89 33.24 20.58
CA THR A 667 23.37 33.44 21.95
C THR A 667 24.78 34.02 21.94
N GLN A 668 25.12 34.81 22.95
CA GLN A 668 26.48 35.33 23.12
C GLN A 668 27.47 34.17 23.32
N PRO A 669 28.50 34.03 22.46
CA PRO A 669 29.49 32.98 22.61
C PRO A 669 30.50 33.34 23.69
N THR A 670 31.12 32.31 24.30
CA THR A 670 32.15 32.47 25.34
C THR A 670 33.54 32.83 24.80
N GLY A 671 33.66 32.97 23.49
CA GLY A 671 34.88 33.21 22.71
C GLY A 671 34.54 33.31 21.23
N ASN A 672 35.52 33.28 20.34
CA ASN A 672 35.26 33.41 18.90
C ASN A 672 34.61 32.14 18.32
N VAL A 673 33.61 32.35 17.46
CA VAL A 673 32.92 31.32 16.67
C VAL A 673 33.15 31.61 15.19
N THR A 674 33.58 30.61 14.42
CA THR A 674 33.77 30.72 12.98
C THR A 674 32.69 29.93 12.26
N ILE A 675 31.98 30.59 11.34
CA ILE A 675 30.98 29.98 10.45
C ILE A 675 31.53 30.00 9.03
N THR A 676 31.65 28.83 8.42
CA THR A 676 32.12 28.66 7.04
C THR A 676 30.96 28.15 6.17
N PRO A 677 30.37 28.96 5.28
CA PRO A 677 29.41 28.46 4.29
C PRO A 677 30.14 27.59 3.25
N ASN A 678 29.50 26.54 2.76
CA ASN A 678 30.05 25.60 1.78
C ASN A 678 28.97 25.26 0.75
N SER A 679 29.29 25.45 -0.53
CA SER A 679 28.49 24.94 -1.63
C SER A 679 28.80 23.44 -1.84
N ASN A 680 27.76 22.62 -2.01
CA ASN A 680 27.94 21.22 -2.42
C ASN A 680 28.26 21.05 -3.91
N ASP A 681 28.04 22.11 -4.71
CA ASP A 681 28.35 22.15 -6.12
C ASP A 681 28.89 23.52 -6.52
N THR A 682 30.22 23.63 -6.50
CA THR A 682 30.92 24.86 -6.92
C THR A 682 30.95 25.04 -8.43
N GLY A 683 30.52 24.05 -9.21
CA GLY A 683 30.34 24.16 -10.65
C GLY A 683 29.13 25.00 -11.02
N ALA A 684 28.08 24.99 -10.18
CA ALA A 684 26.85 25.77 -10.37
C ALA A 684 26.80 27.05 -9.51
N ALA A 685 27.25 27.01 -8.25
CA ALA A 685 27.31 28.22 -7.41
C ALA A 685 28.46 28.23 -6.40
N THR A 686 29.09 29.39 -6.24
CA THR A 686 30.14 29.64 -5.24
C THR A 686 29.62 30.54 -4.11
N VAL A 687 30.28 30.47 -2.94
CA VAL A 687 29.88 31.20 -1.73
C VAL A 687 31.05 32.00 -1.14
N SER A 688 30.74 33.05 -0.38
CA SER A 688 31.74 33.91 0.28
C SER A 688 32.57 33.17 1.35
N ALA A 689 33.70 33.77 1.74
CA ALA A 689 34.61 33.21 2.74
C ALA A 689 34.00 33.13 4.16
N ALA A 690 34.69 32.42 5.06
CA ALA A 690 34.28 32.22 6.45
C ALA A 690 34.14 33.54 7.24
N MET A 691 33.16 33.54 8.15
CA MET A 691 32.79 34.67 9.02
C MET A 691 33.19 34.38 10.46
N THR A 692 33.58 35.40 11.22
CA THR A 692 33.90 35.26 12.67
C THR A 692 32.98 36.10 13.53
N PHE A 693 32.33 35.45 14.49
CA PHE A 693 31.51 36.04 15.53
C PHE A 693 32.26 36.01 16.86
N THR A 694 32.12 37.09 17.62
CA THR A 694 32.77 37.37 18.91
C THR A 694 31.70 37.71 19.92
N SER A 695 32.04 37.77 21.20
CA SER A 695 31.09 38.22 22.24
C SER A 695 30.57 39.65 22.03
N ALA A 696 31.20 40.46 21.17
CA ALA A 696 30.78 41.83 20.87
C ALA A 696 29.86 41.97 19.63
N ASN A 697 29.95 41.05 18.67
CA ASN A 697 29.21 41.14 17.39
C ASN A 697 28.32 39.92 17.09
N TRP A 698 28.17 38.98 18.04
CA TRP A 698 27.42 37.73 17.86
C TRP A 698 25.97 37.93 17.39
N SER A 699 25.31 38.99 17.88
CA SER A 699 23.93 39.34 17.56
C SER A 699 23.79 40.26 16.35
N THR A 700 24.90 40.63 15.71
CA THR A 700 24.89 41.43 14.47
C THR A 700 24.91 40.48 13.27
N PRO A 701 23.87 40.45 12.41
CA PRO A 701 23.85 39.59 11.23
C PRO A 701 25.02 39.89 10.29
N GLN A 702 25.70 38.85 9.80
CA GLN A 702 26.78 38.94 8.81
C GLN A 702 26.33 38.36 7.47
N THR A 703 26.76 38.96 6.36
CA THR A 703 26.29 38.61 5.01
C THR A 703 27.10 37.47 4.39
N VAL A 704 26.39 36.51 3.80
CA VAL A 704 26.91 35.51 2.86
C VAL A 704 26.50 35.90 1.45
N THR A 705 27.47 35.93 0.54
CA THR A 705 27.25 36.16 -0.90
C THR A 705 27.30 34.84 -1.65
N VAL A 706 26.34 34.63 -2.54
CA VAL A 706 26.24 33.47 -3.44
C VAL A 706 26.36 33.97 -4.87
N THR A 707 27.19 33.31 -5.67
CA THR A 707 27.48 33.67 -7.06
C THR A 707 27.21 32.48 -7.98
N GLY A 708 26.32 32.66 -8.94
CA GLY A 708 26.04 31.67 -9.99
C GLY A 708 27.23 31.57 -10.92
N VAL A 709 27.66 30.35 -11.23
CA VAL A 709 28.67 30.06 -12.24
C VAL A 709 27.94 29.88 -13.55
N ASN A 710 28.55 30.31 -14.66
CA ASN A 710 28.00 30.13 -15.99
C ASN A 710 28.57 28.85 -16.62
N ASP A 711 27.70 28.00 -17.16
CA ASP A 711 28.09 26.84 -17.92
C ASP A 711 27.53 26.84 -19.36
N ALA A 712 27.26 25.68 -19.95
CA ALA A 712 26.93 25.56 -21.36
C ALA A 712 25.79 24.58 -21.63
N ASP A 713 25.04 24.19 -20.59
CA ASP A 713 23.85 23.38 -20.77
C ASP A 713 22.57 24.22 -20.79
N ALA A 714 21.42 23.74 -20.32
CA ALA A 714 20.16 24.50 -20.35
C ALA A 714 19.30 24.12 -19.14
N THR A 715 19.95 23.70 -18.06
CA THR A 715 19.33 22.97 -16.95
C THR A 715 19.48 23.77 -15.68
N ASP A 716 18.39 24.34 -15.18
CA ASP A 716 18.40 24.97 -13.86
C ASP A 716 18.98 24.04 -12.77
N GLU A 717 20.02 24.49 -12.07
CA GLU A 717 20.62 23.75 -10.96
C GLU A 717 20.06 24.15 -9.61
N THR A 718 20.18 23.21 -8.66
CA THR A 718 19.88 23.47 -7.25
C THR A 718 21.08 23.12 -6.39
N VAL A 719 21.63 24.15 -5.75
CA VAL A 719 22.79 24.07 -4.88
C VAL A 719 22.36 24.14 -3.41
N THR A 720 22.88 23.24 -2.60
CA THR A 720 22.72 23.24 -1.14
C THR A 720 23.91 23.90 -0.48
N ILE A 721 23.68 25.03 0.18
CA ILE A 721 24.69 25.75 0.96
C ILE A 721 24.59 25.33 2.43
N SER A 722 25.63 24.63 2.88
CA SER A 722 25.77 24.15 4.26
C SER A 722 26.71 25.04 5.06
N HIS A 723 26.62 25.01 6.40
CA HIS A 723 27.44 25.84 7.28
C HIS A 723 28.23 24.99 8.25
N THR A 724 29.56 25.05 8.16
CA THR A 724 30.46 24.43 9.15
C THR A 724 30.73 25.44 10.27
N ILE A 725 30.38 25.07 11.50
CA ILE A 725 30.43 25.95 12.67
C ILE A 725 31.44 25.41 13.69
N THR A 726 32.38 26.26 14.13
CA THR A 726 33.44 25.89 15.07
C THR A 726 33.71 26.98 16.11
N GLY A 727 34.25 26.61 17.28
CA GLY A 727 34.69 27.55 18.32
C GLY A 727 33.72 27.74 19.49
N ALA A 728 34.25 28.17 20.64
CA ALA A 728 33.56 28.71 21.82
C ALA A 728 32.17 28.14 22.20
N GLY A 729 32.03 26.81 22.26
CA GLY A 729 30.78 26.13 22.63
C GLY A 729 29.79 25.90 21.48
N TYR A 730 30.13 26.34 20.26
CA TYR A 730 29.35 26.14 19.03
C TYR A 730 29.83 24.95 18.18
N ALA A 731 30.83 24.19 18.64
CA ALA A 731 31.32 23.02 17.93
C ALA A 731 30.22 21.94 17.85
N GLY A 732 29.87 21.54 16.62
CA GLY A 732 28.80 20.55 16.37
C GLY A 732 27.38 21.14 16.32
N VAL A 733 27.22 22.45 16.46
CA VAL A 733 25.95 23.13 16.17
C VAL A 733 25.72 23.11 14.67
N THR A 734 24.51 22.74 14.26
CA THR A 734 24.10 22.77 12.85
C THR A 734 23.23 24.00 12.59
N SER A 735 23.41 24.63 11.43
CA SER A 735 22.46 25.61 10.88
C SER A 735 21.61 24.94 9.80
N ALA A 736 20.43 25.50 9.51
CA ALA A 736 19.66 25.09 8.34
C ALA A 736 20.49 25.30 7.06
N ASN A 737 20.29 24.45 6.07
CA ASN A 737 20.87 24.71 4.75
C ASN A 737 20.09 25.85 4.08
N VAL A 738 20.79 26.62 3.25
CA VAL A 738 20.15 27.54 2.30
C VAL A 738 20.20 26.88 0.93
N ILE A 739 19.06 26.82 0.26
CA ILE A 739 18.98 26.28 -1.09
C ILE A 739 19.06 27.42 -2.10
N ALA A 740 20.00 27.34 -3.02
CA ALA A 740 20.14 28.29 -4.12
C ALA A 740 19.70 27.62 -5.42
N SER A 741 18.69 28.17 -6.08
CA SER A 741 18.32 27.77 -7.44
C SER A 741 19.00 28.69 -8.44
N VAL A 742 19.86 28.12 -9.27
CA VAL A 742 20.54 28.82 -10.36
C VAL A 742 19.68 28.62 -11.60
N THR A 743 19.17 29.71 -12.18
CA THR A 743 18.41 29.65 -13.43
C THR A 743 19.33 29.82 -14.62
N ASP A 744 19.18 28.93 -15.58
CA ASP A 744 19.97 28.87 -16.80
C ASP A 744 19.44 29.90 -17.84
N ASP A 745 20.32 30.45 -18.68
CA ASP A 745 19.98 31.40 -19.74
C ASP A 745 19.98 30.82 -21.17
N GLU A 746 20.28 29.54 -21.32
CA GLU A 746 20.12 28.75 -22.54
C GLU A 746 18.71 28.19 -22.75
N ILE A 747 18.38 27.93 -24.01
CA ILE A 747 17.08 27.44 -24.49
C ILE A 747 17.29 26.14 -25.24
N PHE A 748 16.80 25.03 -24.68
CA PHE A 748 16.76 23.75 -25.38
C PHE A 748 15.53 23.66 -26.30
N PHE A 749 15.75 23.61 -27.62
CA PHE A 749 14.68 23.50 -28.61
C PHE A 749 15.10 22.60 -29.78
N ASN A 750 14.25 21.64 -30.16
CA ASN A 750 14.50 20.69 -31.26
C ASN A 750 15.91 20.06 -31.23
N ASN A 751 16.33 19.56 -30.06
CA ASN A 751 17.64 18.95 -29.80
C ASN A 751 18.86 19.85 -30.01
N LEU A 752 18.66 21.17 -29.98
CA LEU A 752 19.72 22.17 -30.03
C LEU A 752 19.61 23.08 -28.81
N VAL A 753 20.75 23.56 -28.36
CA VAL A 753 20.86 24.56 -27.29
C VAL A 753 21.11 25.91 -27.95
N TYR A 754 20.21 26.85 -27.71
CA TYR A 754 20.29 28.24 -28.19
C TYR A 754 20.56 29.15 -27.01
N SER A 755 21.40 30.16 -27.18
CA SER A 755 21.48 31.27 -26.22
C SER A 755 20.67 32.46 -26.76
N THR A 756 20.56 33.52 -25.97
CA THR A 756 19.86 34.75 -26.37
C THR A 756 20.80 35.93 -26.54
N VAL A 757 20.43 36.86 -27.42
CA VAL A 757 21.14 38.13 -27.63
C VAL A 757 20.17 39.30 -27.56
N THR A 758 20.53 40.35 -26.83
CA THR A 758 19.68 41.53 -26.65
C THR A 758 20.04 42.61 -27.68
N SER A 759 19.03 43.12 -28.37
CA SER A 759 19.20 44.21 -29.33
C SER A 759 19.68 45.49 -28.62
N PRO A 760 20.75 46.12 -29.10
CA PRO A 760 21.18 47.44 -28.60
C PRO A 760 20.29 48.59 -29.12
N ASP A 761 19.49 48.38 -30.17
CA ASP A 761 18.60 49.39 -30.75
C ASP A 761 17.22 49.39 -30.06
N THR A 762 16.62 48.22 -29.86
CA THR A 762 15.24 48.09 -29.39
C THR A 762 15.12 47.50 -27.98
N GLY A 763 16.19 46.90 -27.44
CA GLY A 763 16.15 46.15 -26.18
C GLY A 763 15.41 44.80 -26.27
N LYS A 764 14.92 44.41 -27.46
CA LYS A 764 14.28 43.11 -27.67
C LYS A 764 15.31 41.98 -27.65
N VAL A 765 14.87 40.80 -27.21
CA VAL A 765 15.72 39.61 -27.10
C VAL A 765 15.49 38.70 -28.30
N TRP A 766 16.57 38.22 -28.91
CA TRP A 766 16.57 37.37 -30.09
C TRP A 766 17.30 36.06 -29.79
N LEU A 767 17.01 34.99 -30.56
CA LEU A 767 17.90 33.82 -30.56
C LEU A 767 19.26 34.19 -31.19
N ASP A 768 20.34 33.67 -30.60
CA ASP A 768 21.72 33.93 -31.02
C ASP A 768 22.07 33.41 -32.43
N ARG A 769 21.33 32.41 -32.94
CA ARG A 769 21.48 31.79 -34.28
C ARG A 769 20.16 31.52 -35.01
N ASN A 770 20.22 31.23 -36.32
CA ASN A 770 19.04 30.92 -37.12
C ASN A 770 18.41 29.62 -36.59
N LEU A 771 17.09 29.50 -36.71
CA LEU A 771 16.39 28.29 -36.27
C LEU A 771 16.89 27.07 -37.05
N GLY A 772 17.25 26.00 -36.34
CA GLY A 772 17.85 24.78 -36.88
C GLY A 772 19.38 24.85 -37.08
N ALA A 773 20.03 25.96 -36.72
CA ALA A 773 21.48 26.09 -36.82
C ALA A 773 22.18 25.46 -35.61
N THR A 774 23.21 24.65 -35.86
CA THR A 774 24.05 24.06 -34.80
C THR A 774 24.99 25.08 -34.14
N GLN A 775 25.25 26.18 -34.87
CA GLN A 775 26.20 27.26 -34.69
C GLN A 775 25.75 28.70 -34.48
N VAL A 776 26.33 29.50 -33.56
CA VAL A 776 26.45 30.94 -33.85
C VAL A 776 27.42 31.11 -35.01
N ALA A 777 27.08 31.99 -35.97
CA ALA A 777 27.91 32.19 -37.16
C ALA A 777 29.31 32.69 -36.79
N THR A 778 30.32 31.92 -37.19
CA THR A 778 31.75 32.31 -37.03
C THR A 778 32.27 33.08 -38.25
N SER A 779 31.60 32.96 -39.39
CA SER A 779 31.82 33.74 -40.61
C SER A 779 30.50 33.91 -41.38
N LYS A 780 30.43 34.88 -42.29
CA LYS A 780 29.22 35.11 -43.11
C LYS A 780 28.83 33.93 -44.01
N THR A 781 29.76 33.02 -44.30
CA THR A 781 29.54 31.81 -45.12
C THR A 781 29.56 30.52 -44.30
N ASP A 782 29.38 30.62 -42.98
CA ASP A 782 29.37 29.47 -42.08
C ASP A 782 28.11 28.63 -42.30
N SER A 783 28.26 27.50 -43.00
CA SER A 783 27.13 26.62 -43.34
C SER A 783 26.48 25.99 -42.11
N ALA A 784 27.20 25.85 -41.00
CA ALA A 784 26.65 25.30 -39.76
C ALA A 784 25.73 26.30 -39.01
N ALA A 785 25.77 27.57 -39.43
CA ALA A 785 24.93 28.65 -38.92
C ALA A 785 23.71 28.98 -39.80
N TYR A 786 23.58 28.36 -40.99
CA TYR A 786 22.50 28.69 -41.93
C TYR A 786 21.11 28.37 -41.39
N GLY A 787 20.98 27.26 -40.66
CA GLY A 787 19.71 26.77 -40.15
C GLY A 787 18.85 26.10 -41.22
N HIS A 788 17.55 25.98 -40.95
CA HIS A 788 16.58 25.35 -41.84
C HIS A 788 15.93 26.34 -42.82
N TYR A 789 15.22 25.81 -43.82
CA TYR A 789 14.63 26.57 -44.93
C TYR A 789 13.11 26.38 -45.01
N TYR A 790 12.38 27.12 -44.18
CA TYR A 790 10.94 27.00 -44.00
C TYR A 790 10.16 27.60 -45.18
N GLN A 791 9.11 26.93 -45.64
CA GLN A 791 8.08 27.52 -46.48
C GLN A 791 7.16 28.41 -45.65
N TRP A 792 6.79 29.58 -46.19
CA TRP A 792 6.20 30.63 -45.37
C TRP A 792 4.85 30.22 -44.73
N GLY A 793 4.72 30.40 -43.42
CA GLY A 793 3.55 30.04 -42.65
C GLY A 793 3.36 28.54 -42.38
N ARG A 794 4.33 27.68 -42.73
CA ARG A 794 4.25 26.22 -42.56
C ARG A 794 4.87 25.78 -41.24
N ASN A 795 4.39 24.66 -40.69
CA ASN A 795 4.94 24.05 -39.48
C ASN A 795 6.31 23.39 -39.75
N ASP A 796 7.07 23.10 -38.69
CA ASP A 796 8.30 22.30 -38.72
C ASP A 796 7.92 20.80 -38.87
N ASP A 797 7.64 20.40 -40.11
CA ASP A 797 7.12 19.07 -40.46
C ASP A 797 8.13 18.19 -41.20
N GLY A 798 9.38 18.65 -41.34
CA GLY A 798 10.49 17.96 -42.00
C GLY A 798 10.82 18.49 -43.40
N HIS A 799 9.99 19.38 -43.96
CA HIS A 799 10.22 19.96 -45.29
C HIS A 799 11.36 20.98 -45.30
N GLU A 800 11.58 21.67 -44.19
CA GLU A 800 12.55 22.73 -43.96
C GLU A 800 14.00 22.22 -43.97
N SER A 801 14.19 20.93 -43.67
CA SER A 801 15.47 20.25 -43.80
C SER A 801 16.08 20.40 -45.19
N SER A 802 17.38 20.67 -45.23
CA SER A 802 18.11 20.83 -46.49
C SER A 802 18.18 19.55 -47.33
N SER A 803 17.92 18.39 -46.72
CA SER A 803 17.92 17.08 -47.40
C SER A 803 16.52 16.57 -47.78
N SER A 804 15.44 17.30 -47.48
CA SER A 804 14.08 16.79 -47.74
C SER A 804 13.78 16.71 -49.24
N ALA A 805 12.97 15.75 -49.67
CA ALA A 805 12.58 15.61 -51.07
C ALA A 805 11.51 16.64 -51.47
N ALA A 806 11.39 16.91 -52.77
CA ALA A 806 10.40 17.84 -53.32
C ALA A 806 9.19 17.12 -53.91
N VAL A 807 8.02 17.79 -53.90
CA VAL A 807 6.77 17.27 -54.48
C VAL A 807 5.98 18.37 -55.19
N ALA A 808 5.30 18.02 -56.26
CA ALA A 808 4.44 18.92 -57.04
C ALA A 808 2.98 18.95 -56.55
N THR A 809 2.63 18.25 -55.47
CA THR A 809 1.26 18.22 -54.96
C THR A 809 1.09 19.29 -53.89
N ILE A 810 0.19 20.25 -54.11
CA ILE A 810 -0.11 21.30 -53.14
C ILE A 810 -0.88 20.74 -51.94
N ALA A 811 -0.64 21.31 -50.75
CA ALA A 811 -1.34 20.91 -49.54
C ALA A 811 -2.75 21.51 -49.47
N SER A 812 -3.71 20.75 -48.94
CA SER A 812 -5.09 21.21 -48.72
C SER A 812 -5.37 21.70 -47.29
N SER A 813 -4.32 21.83 -46.48
CA SER A 813 -4.38 22.27 -45.08
C SER A 813 -3.16 23.10 -44.74
N ILE A 814 -3.32 24.08 -43.85
CA ILE A 814 -2.19 24.86 -43.32
C ILE A 814 -1.42 24.10 -42.22
N THR A 815 -2.01 23.09 -41.56
CA THR A 815 -1.37 22.35 -40.46
C THR A 815 -0.92 20.94 -40.83
N ASN A 816 -1.43 20.37 -41.92
CA ASN A 816 -1.16 18.99 -42.35
C ASN A 816 -0.71 18.96 -43.81
N ALA A 817 0.55 19.36 -44.06
CA ALA A 817 1.13 19.49 -45.39
C ALA A 817 2.06 18.34 -45.81
N GLY A 818 2.34 17.38 -44.91
CA GLY A 818 3.33 16.32 -45.11
C GLY A 818 4.75 16.83 -44.83
N ASN A 819 5.81 16.06 -45.14
CA ASN A 819 7.21 16.43 -44.85
C ASN A 819 8.02 16.79 -46.11
N LEU A 820 7.36 16.88 -47.27
CA LEU A 820 8.00 17.17 -48.54
C LEU A 820 7.92 18.66 -48.87
N PHE A 821 8.92 19.17 -49.56
CA PHE A 821 8.97 20.55 -50.00
C PHE A 821 8.13 20.76 -51.26
N ILE A 822 7.15 21.65 -51.21
CA ILE A 822 6.14 21.79 -52.28
C ILE A 822 6.61 22.79 -53.34
N THR A 823 6.64 22.39 -54.61
CA THR A 823 7.31 23.17 -55.68
C THR A 823 6.41 23.62 -56.84
N SER A 824 5.18 23.12 -56.94
CA SER A 824 4.35 23.26 -58.15
C SER A 824 3.63 24.60 -58.33
N ASP A 825 3.44 25.38 -57.27
CA ASP A 825 2.66 26.63 -57.30
C ASP A 825 3.33 27.74 -56.48
N ILE A 826 2.88 28.99 -56.62
CA ILE A 826 3.39 30.17 -55.89
C ILE A 826 3.15 30.02 -54.38
N ASP A 827 2.13 29.26 -54.03
CA ASP A 827 1.81 28.91 -52.66
C ASP A 827 1.90 27.40 -52.47
N TRP A 828 2.36 26.97 -51.30
CA TRP A 828 2.46 25.54 -50.99
C TRP A 828 1.09 24.96 -50.59
N THR A 829 0.08 25.80 -50.32
CA THR A 829 -1.28 25.38 -49.99
C THR A 829 -2.36 26.22 -50.66
N ASN A 830 -3.54 25.61 -50.88
CA ASN A 830 -4.75 26.31 -51.32
C ASN A 830 -5.72 26.67 -50.17
N ALA A 831 -5.38 26.35 -48.92
CA ALA A 831 -6.29 26.51 -47.77
C ALA A 831 -6.33 27.94 -47.20
N ASP A 832 -5.30 28.76 -47.44
CA ASP A 832 -5.21 30.16 -46.98
C ASP A 832 -4.47 31.03 -47.99
N THR A 833 -5.16 31.36 -49.09
CA THR A 833 -4.60 32.20 -50.16
C THR A 833 -4.32 33.65 -49.76
N SER A 834 -4.86 34.09 -48.61
CA SER A 834 -4.63 35.43 -48.06
C SER A 834 -3.39 35.53 -47.18
N GLY A 835 -2.93 34.40 -46.62
CA GLY A 835 -1.88 34.32 -45.62
C GLY A 835 -2.31 34.75 -44.20
N ALA A 836 -3.55 35.21 -44.01
CA ALA A 836 -3.99 35.76 -42.72
C ALA A 836 -4.02 34.71 -41.60
N LEU A 837 -4.40 33.46 -41.91
CA LEU A 837 -4.39 32.38 -40.92
C LEU A 837 -2.96 31.98 -40.59
N ARG A 838 -2.07 31.99 -41.58
CA ARG A 838 -0.65 31.65 -41.41
C ARG A 838 0.16 32.70 -40.65
N THR A 839 -0.16 33.99 -40.78
CA THR A 839 0.43 35.05 -39.94
C THR A 839 0.12 34.82 -38.45
N VAL A 840 -1.10 34.41 -38.12
CA VAL A 840 -1.49 34.06 -36.74
C VAL A 840 -0.85 32.74 -36.32
N ALA A 841 -0.77 31.76 -37.22
CA ALA A 841 -0.21 30.45 -36.92
C ALA A 841 1.29 30.48 -36.58
N TRP A 842 2.04 31.46 -37.08
CA TRP A 842 3.46 31.71 -36.78
C TRP A 842 3.71 32.68 -35.61
N ALA A 843 2.66 33.09 -34.91
CA ALA A 843 2.81 33.72 -33.59
C ALA A 843 3.11 32.65 -32.52
N ASP A 844 3.64 33.09 -31.38
CA ASP A 844 3.91 32.21 -30.24
C ASP A 844 2.64 31.50 -29.75
N GLY A 845 2.72 30.18 -29.62
CA GLY A 845 1.59 29.31 -29.33
C GLY A 845 0.58 29.14 -30.48
N GLY A 846 0.90 29.64 -31.67
CA GLY A 846 0.12 29.47 -32.88
C GLY A 846 0.15 28.04 -33.43
N ALA A 847 -0.80 27.72 -34.32
CA ALA A 847 -0.97 26.34 -34.82
C ALA A 847 0.22 25.78 -35.62
N ASN A 848 1.09 26.64 -36.12
CA ASN A 848 2.31 26.29 -36.85
C ASN A 848 3.52 26.97 -36.22
N ASP A 849 3.48 27.26 -34.92
CA ASP A 849 4.59 27.93 -34.26
C ASP A 849 5.85 27.08 -34.34
N ILE A 850 6.88 27.64 -34.97
CA ILE A 850 8.16 26.98 -35.20
C ILE A 850 9.23 27.45 -34.21
N CYS A 851 8.95 28.50 -33.43
CA CYS A 851 9.92 29.05 -32.50
C CYS A 851 9.80 28.38 -31.12
N PRO A 852 10.85 28.46 -30.27
CA PRO A 852 10.74 28.05 -28.88
C PRO A 852 9.64 28.82 -28.15
N ALA A 853 9.03 28.20 -27.14
CA ALA A 853 7.96 28.83 -26.36
C ALA A 853 8.39 30.21 -25.82
N GLY A 854 7.54 31.23 -25.97
CA GLY A 854 7.86 32.61 -25.61
C GLY A 854 8.59 33.40 -26.71
N PHE A 855 8.93 32.75 -27.83
CA PHE A 855 9.48 33.38 -29.03
C PHE A 855 8.53 33.21 -30.20
N SER A 856 8.62 34.09 -31.19
CA SER A 856 7.85 33.97 -32.43
C SER A 856 8.67 34.35 -33.66
N VAL A 857 8.13 34.04 -34.84
CA VAL A 857 8.65 34.59 -36.10
C VAL A 857 8.41 36.10 -36.07
N PRO A 858 9.45 36.94 -36.29
CA PRO A 858 9.34 38.38 -36.10
C PRO A 858 8.32 38.98 -37.08
N THR A 859 7.65 40.05 -36.65
CA THR A 859 6.89 40.90 -37.59
C THR A 859 7.83 41.64 -38.54
N GLU A 860 7.28 42.18 -39.63
CA GLU A 860 8.02 43.04 -40.55
C GLU A 860 8.66 44.24 -39.82
N ALA A 861 7.94 44.86 -38.88
CA ALA A 861 8.43 46.00 -38.13
C ALA A 861 9.59 45.64 -37.19
N GLU A 862 9.48 44.52 -36.46
CA GLU A 862 10.52 44.03 -35.55
C GLU A 862 11.79 43.64 -36.31
N LEU A 863 11.64 42.87 -37.40
CA LEU A 863 12.78 42.48 -38.23
C LEU A 863 13.46 43.70 -38.86
N THR A 864 12.68 44.69 -39.31
CA THR A 864 13.22 45.91 -39.91
C THR A 864 13.98 46.76 -38.88
N ALA A 865 13.41 46.95 -37.68
CA ALA A 865 13.98 47.80 -36.64
C ALA A 865 15.38 47.34 -36.19
N ASP A 866 15.60 46.04 -36.12
CA ASP A 866 16.88 45.44 -35.71
C ASP A 866 17.77 45.00 -36.90
N THR A 867 17.37 45.34 -38.14
CA THR A 867 18.20 45.09 -39.33
C THR A 867 18.40 46.34 -40.19
N ILE A 868 17.68 46.48 -41.31
CA ILE A 868 17.88 47.57 -42.28
C ILE A 868 17.42 48.94 -41.78
N GLY A 869 16.64 48.97 -40.70
CA GLY A 869 16.25 50.18 -39.96
C GLY A 869 17.06 50.43 -38.69
N ALA A 870 18.05 49.59 -38.37
CA ALA A 870 18.86 49.72 -37.17
C ALA A 870 19.72 50.98 -37.20
N THR A 871 19.89 51.60 -36.02
CA THR A 871 20.66 52.84 -35.86
C THR A 871 22.06 52.60 -35.29
N THR A 872 22.27 51.50 -34.57
CA THR A 872 23.60 51.15 -34.00
C THR A 872 24.56 50.61 -35.05
N THR A 873 24.07 49.80 -35.99
CA THR A 873 24.84 49.24 -37.11
C THR A 873 24.09 49.48 -38.41
N ASN A 874 24.64 50.30 -39.32
CA ASN A 874 24.00 50.59 -40.60
C ASN A 874 24.13 49.40 -41.58
N ILE A 875 23.07 48.59 -41.68
CA ILE A 875 23.07 47.38 -42.51
C ILE A 875 22.78 47.72 -43.98
N THR A 876 23.80 47.60 -44.82
CA THR A 876 23.72 47.94 -46.27
C THR A 876 24.11 46.80 -47.20
N ASN A 877 24.78 45.77 -46.68
CA ASN A 877 25.25 44.60 -47.42
C ASN A 877 25.53 43.40 -46.48
N ILE A 878 25.92 42.26 -47.08
CA ILE A 878 26.21 41.01 -46.35
C ILE A 878 27.35 41.10 -45.31
N ASP A 879 28.28 42.05 -45.44
CA ASP A 879 29.36 42.21 -44.46
C ASP A 879 28.86 42.95 -43.22
N THR A 880 28.07 44.01 -43.42
CA THR A 880 27.48 44.79 -42.33
C THR A 880 26.43 44.01 -41.54
N VAL A 881 25.64 43.13 -42.18
CA VAL A 881 24.65 42.29 -41.47
C VAL A 881 25.31 41.17 -40.66
N PHE A 882 26.43 40.62 -41.12
CA PHE A 882 27.19 39.63 -40.34
C PHE A 882 27.94 40.27 -39.16
N SER A 883 28.33 41.54 -39.28
CA SER A 883 29.01 42.27 -38.21
C SER A 883 28.05 42.84 -37.15
N SER A 884 26.74 42.76 -37.36
CA SER A 884 25.73 43.22 -36.39
C SER A 884 25.63 42.26 -35.20
N PHE A 885 24.86 42.65 -34.18
CA PHE A 885 24.63 41.81 -32.99
C PHE A 885 23.97 40.46 -33.32
N LEU A 886 23.22 40.37 -34.43
CA LEU A 886 22.55 39.13 -34.88
C LEU A 886 23.44 38.18 -35.68
N LYS A 887 24.60 38.66 -36.17
CA LYS A 887 25.56 37.88 -36.98
C LYS A 887 24.91 37.03 -38.08
N ILE A 888 24.03 37.62 -38.89
CA ILE A 888 23.20 36.85 -39.83
C ILE A 888 24.05 36.29 -40.98
N PRO A 889 24.07 34.96 -41.22
CA PRO A 889 24.86 34.36 -42.29
C PRO A 889 24.14 34.35 -43.64
N THR A 890 24.90 34.18 -44.72
CA THR A 890 24.44 34.13 -46.11
C THR A 890 23.87 32.77 -46.50
N ALA A 891 22.77 32.36 -45.84
CA ALA A 891 22.17 31.04 -46.00
C ALA A 891 21.61 30.74 -47.41
N GLY A 892 21.39 31.77 -48.24
CA GLY A 892 20.72 31.61 -49.54
C GLY A 892 19.27 31.16 -49.35
N TYR A 893 18.75 30.36 -50.29
CA TYR A 893 17.37 29.88 -50.23
C TYR A 893 17.14 28.58 -50.97
N ARG A 894 15.99 27.97 -50.67
CA ARG A 894 15.46 26.82 -51.39
C ARG A 894 14.40 27.23 -52.41
N ASN A 895 14.60 26.86 -53.67
CA ASN A 895 13.86 27.40 -54.81
C ASN A 895 12.65 26.54 -55.20
N ARG A 896 11.44 27.13 -55.14
CA ARG A 896 10.21 26.45 -55.57
C ARG A 896 10.21 26.08 -57.06
N ALA A 897 10.72 26.95 -57.92
CA ALA A 897 10.55 26.83 -59.37
C ALA A 897 11.51 25.81 -60.01
N ASN A 898 12.51 25.34 -59.26
CA ASN A 898 13.53 24.41 -59.74
C ASN A 898 13.64 23.19 -58.81
N ASN A 899 12.50 22.52 -58.60
CA ASN A 899 12.35 21.27 -57.85
C ASN A 899 13.00 21.29 -56.43
N GLY A 900 12.94 22.43 -55.74
CA GLY A 900 13.49 22.57 -54.38
C GLY A 900 15.02 22.62 -54.32
N SER A 901 15.71 23.03 -55.38
CA SER A 901 17.18 23.20 -55.36
C SER A 901 17.62 24.39 -54.51
N PHE A 902 18.84 24.32 -53.96
CA PHE A 902 19.44 25.41 -53.18
C PHE A 902 20.18 26.40 -54.08
N HIS A 903 19.97 27.69 -53.82
CA HIS A 903 20.57 28.77 -54.58
C HIS A 903 21.20 29.82 -53.67
N SER A 904 22.27 30.45 -54.18
CA SER A 904 22.89 31.66 -53.62
C SER A 904 23.43 31.57 -52.18
N ALA A 905 23.59 30.37 -51.62
CA ALA A 905 24.31 30.15 -50.37
C ALA A 905 25.74 30.71 -50.49
N GLY A 906 26.18 31.43 -49.45
CA GLY A 906 27.45 32.16 -49.46
C GLY A 906 27.40 33.57 -50.05
N SER A 907 26.26 33.99 -50.62
CA SER A 907 26.15 35.28 -51.36
C SER A 907 24.89 36.11 -51.08
N LEU A 908 23.89 35.53 -50.41
CA LEU A 908 22.59 36.16 -50.19
C LEU A 908 22.03 35.81 -48.80
N VAL A 909 21.49 36.80 -48.10
CA VAL A 909 20.71 36.62 -46.87
C VAL A 909 19.24 36.76 -47.22
N LEU A 910 18.45 35.74 -46.86
CA LEU A 910 16.99 35.76 -46.95
C LEU A 910 16.40 35.26 -45.62
N LEU A 911 15.65 36.12 -44.95
CA LEU A 911 14.92 35.77 -43.73
C LEU A 911 13.44 36.08 -43.87
N TRP A 912 12.60 35.17 -43.35
CA TRP A 912 11.17 35.42 -43.25
C TRP A 912 10.83 36.34 -42.08
N SER A 913 9.84 37.21 -42.30
CA SER A 913 8.99 37.72 -41.24
C SER A 913 7.58 37.12 -41.37
N ARG A 914 6.72 37.26 -40.36
CA ARG A 914 5.32 36.80 -40.44
C ARG A 914 4.37 37.75 -41.19
N GLY A 915 4.90 38.73 -41.94
CA GLY A 915 4.12 39.65 -42.77
C GLY A 915 3.66 39.03 -44.11
N THR A 916 2.45 39.37 -44.56
CA THR A 916 1.87 38.89 -45.84
C THR A 916 1.23 40.03 -46.63
N ASN A 917 1.23 39.88 -47.96
CA ASN A 917 0.51 40.70 -48.92
C ASN A 917 -0.12 39.81 -50.00
N GLY A 918 -1.27 39.22 -49.66
CA GLY A 918 -2.00 38.30 -50.53
C GLY A 918 -1.26 36.97 -50.69
N VAL A 919 -0.83 36.66 -51.92
CA VAL A 919 -0.14 35.39 -52.25
C VAL A 919 1.38 35.44 -52.05
N LYS A 920 1.89 36.47 -51.35
CA LYS A 920 3.31 36.71 -51.13
C LYS A 920 3.58 37.10 -49.69
N ALA A 921 4.75 36.70 -49.18
CA ALA A 921 5.21 37.02 -47.85
C ALA A 921 6.41 37.96 -47.83
N HIS A 922 6.51 38.70 -46.73
CA HIS A 922 7.60 39.62 -46.48
C HIS A 922 8.89 38.88 -46.14
N ASN A 923 9.97 39.26 -46.83
CA ASN A 923 11.32 38.78 -46.55
C ASN A 923 12.31 39.95 -46.46
N LEU A 924 13.31 39.76 -45.61
CA LEU A 924 14.55 40.54 -45.63
C LEU A 924 15.48 39.97 -46.70
N ASN A 925 16.01 40.80 -47.59
CA ASN A 925 16.88 40.42 -48.70
C ASN A 925 18.14 41.29 -48.73
N ILE A 926 19.30 40.67 -48.45
CA ILE A 926 20.59 41.38 -48.40
C ILE A 926 21.62 40.65 -49.26
N SER A 927 22.17 41.38 -50.23
CA SER A 927 23.25 40.95 -51.13
C SER A 927 24.54 41.73 -50.88
N SER A 928 25.58 41.49 -51.67
CA SER A 928 26.85 42.23 -51.57
C SER A 928 26.73 43.75 -51.79
N GLY A 929 25.68 44.23 -52.46
CA GLY A 929 25.52 45.65 -52.80
C GLY A 929 24.16 46.27 -52.43
N THR A 930 23.25 45.50 -51.84
CA THR A 930 21.90 45.95 -51.49
C THR A 930 21.41 45.32 -50.19
N ALA A 931 20.71 46.09 -49.36
CA ALA A 931 19.96 45.60 -48.22
C ALA A 931 18.54 46.18 -48.30
N THR A 932 17.55 45.30 -48.50
CA THR A 932 16.16 45.69 -48.77
C THR A 932 15.20 44.68 -48.17
N SER A 933 13.92 45.03 -48.08
CA SER A 933 12.84 44.08 -47.85
C SER A 933 11.95 43.97 -49.09
N SER A 934 11.30 42.83 -49.27
CA SER A 934 10.43 42.58 -50.43
C SER A 934 9.33 41.59 -50.10
N TYR A 935 8.39 41.40 -51.04
CA TYR A 935 7.35 40.38 -50.96
C TYR A 935 7.56 39.32 -52.05
N ILE A 936 7.60 38.05 -51.65
CA ILE A 936 7.85 36.91 -52.55
C ILE A 936 6.95 35.71 -52.23
N ASP A 937 6.78 34.83 -53.20
CA ASP A 937 5.93 33.63 -53.17
C ASP A 937 6.13 32.80 -51.88
N HIS A 938 5.03 32.36 -51.26
CA HIS A 938 5.04 31.59 -50.00
C HIS A 938 5.78 30.25 -50.09
N ALA A 939 5.88 29.68 -51.29
CA ALA A 939 6.49 28.36 -51.49
C ALA A 939 8.04 28.38 -51.50
N TYR A 940 8.71 29.54 -51.42
CA TYR A 940 10.17 29.55 -51.22
C TYR A 940 10.55 29.09 -49.80
N GLY A 941 11.74 28.49 -49.65
CA GLY A 941 12.28 28.09 -48.36
C GLY A 941 13.37 29.04 -47.89
N PHE A 942 13.11 29.84 -46.85
CA PHE A 942 14.09 30.76 -46.24
C PHE A 942 14.30 30.46 -44.75
N SER A 943 15.40 30.96 -44.20
CA SER A 943 15.70 30.84 -42.78
C SER A 943 14.84 31.77 -41.93
N VAL A 944 14.73 31.43 -40.65
CA VAL A 944 13.98 32.19 -39.66
C VAL A 944 14.89 32.49 -38.47
N ARG A 945 14.75 33.69 -37.92
CA ARG A 945 15.40 34.12 -36.69
C ARG A 945 14.32 34.54 -35.69
N CYS A 946 14.14 33.78 -34.62
CA CYS A 946 13.05 34.01 -33.67
C CYS A 946 13.37 35.17 -32.70
N ILE A 947 12.33 35.90 -32.31
CA ILE A 947 12.37 37.02 -31.35
C ILE A 947 11.47 36.73 -30.15
N LYS A 948 11.88 37.11 -28.94
CA LYS A 948 11.10 36.96 -27.70
C LYS A 948 9.97 37.98 -27.67
N ASN A 949 8.75 37.54 -27.37
CA ASN A 949 7.54 38.39 -27.43
C ASN A 949 7.56 39.54 -26.42
#